data_AF-A0A517VB02-F1
#
_entry.id   AF-A0A517VB02-F1
#
_cell.length_a   1.000
_cell.length_b   1.000
_cell.length_c   1.000
_cell.angle_alpha   90.00
_cell.angle_beta   90.00
_cell.angle_gamma   90.00
#
_symmetry.space_group_name_H-M   'P 1'
#
loop_
_entity.id
_entity.type
_entity.pdbx_description
1 polymer ?
#
loop_
_entity_poly.entity_id
_entity_poly.type
_entity_poly.pdbx_seq_one_letter_code
_entity_poly.pdbx_strand_id
1 'polypeptide(L)'
;MDAIQTTVVQLSTPLSLTLIFVGTSLGIFVGAIPGLTGAMLIALTLPLTFTLDPQLAMTLLVSMYVGSISGGLITGTLLRMPGTPASIMTTLDGYPMSQKGQPGRALGLGIYASLVGGLISCVFLVTLSAPIARWSTQLGPFEYFSLVLMALVLIATIDGASLSRSLFSGILGILAAMPGISAATGEVRLTLGFTPLNGGFKLLPVLIGLFAINQVLRDIANIDQKVPRVSATHKGVWLTFTDWKNQWVNMLRSSLIGTAIGILPGIGANIGSIAAYSAAKNSSKTPQQFGSGSAEGIIASEAANNATVGGALIPLVAMGIPGSVIDAILLGALVLHGLQPGPRLFSDHPELVHTIMGTYFLANLVMFAVMMASVGFLAKLVRIPRPFLLPIILTFCIAGAFALSNRMFDVWVMLGFGLLGLVVERNRIPLAPFVIGFVLGPIAEENLSAGLMSSHGSWLPIITRPISLLFVVVSALLLIVPLARRFHRQSDSKQETMHDDAEESAALNSSEILSENAEDESHSFWSRYGLPLWHAVAVMAIIGMTVFQFTGFFSNKSELTQFPQRPVQAVVPFSAGGGTDLFARIIQKSITENRLLKQPVVIINQAGGSGTIGSRNVKQARADGYKILCTHEGIITSKYSGKVNYGPEAFEPIAQTGDINLVVVMHQNAQHKNLAELLHYAEKHPGEVQFGTNLGALAHFAAQKIEQAYGGEYFNYVQSGGGQNRYTLLIGGHIDATIFSLAEFLAYRGDGQIRALAVLSKERNSVLPNISTAHEQGIDAVVGNSLYWFAPKGTPQERIDLLADALEQAMQSDSVRNSLRALSIAPVYYRDEKLNENISQSENIFSELVPGSTVQLPDFPFYIILATLLLLSIVLVQDKFLSQTPSTNRFSNCKPRIWLTICCFVLLCCYVLVLDQGWFNYWLATALMVTVTGGSMAKWRPNYLLILIELALLTGLGTEIVFTSVFSVVLP
;
A
#
# COMPACT_ATOMS: atom_id res chain seq x y z
N MET A 1 -25.81 16.25 1.83
CA MET A 1 -26.78 15.58 0.94
C MET A 1 -26.24 15.51 -0.48
N ASP A 2 -25.69 16.62 -0.98
CA ASP A 2 -25.11 16.72 -2.32
C ASP A 2 -24.00 15.69 -2.58
N ALA A 3 -23.04 15.52 -1.67
CA ALA A 3 -21.99 14.50 -1.80
C ALA A 3 -22.52 13.06 -1.94
N ILE A 4 -23.63 12.73 -1.24
CA ILE A 4 -24.28 11.42 -1.34
C ILE A 4 -24.97 11.29 -2.70
N GLN A 5 -25.64 12.33 -3.18
CA GLN A 5 -26.25 12.33 -4.51
C GLN A 5 -25.20 12.16 -5.62
N THR A 6 -24.08 12.89 -5.56
CA THR A 6 -22.96 12.74 -6.51
C THR A 6 -22.40 11.32 -6.49
N THR A 7 -22.21 10.75 -5.30
CA THR A 7 -21.73 9.37 -5.15
C THR A 7 -22.69 8.35 -5.74
N VAL A 8 -24.01 8.50 -5.50
CA VAL A 8 -25.03 7.62 -6.08
C VAL A 8 -25.01 7.70 -7.60
N VAL A 9 -24.92 8.90 -8.17
CA VAL A 9 -24.83 9.09 -9.63
C VAL A 9 -23.56 8.41 -10.17
N GLN A 10 -22.42 8.61 -9.53
CA GLN A 10 -21.15 8.04 -9.95
C GLN A 10 -21.13 6.50 -9.89
N LEU A 11 -21.63 5.93 -8.79
CA LEU A 11 -21.70 4.46 -8.62
C LEU A 11 -22.75 3.82 -9.52
N SER A 12 -23.75 4.59 -9.95
CA SER A 12 -24.76 4.14 -10.92
C SER A 12 -24.26 4.15 -12.36
N THR A 13 -23.05 4.65 -12.62
CA THR A 13 -22.48 4.58 -13.97
C THR A 13 -22.25 3.12 -14.39
N PRO A 14 -22.46 2.78 -15.68
CA PRO A 14 -22.28 1.41 -16.16
C PRO A 14 -20.89 0.85 -15.89
N LEU A 15 -19.85 1.69 -15.96
CA LEU A 15 -18.47 1.29 -15.69
C LEU A 15 -18.27 0.94 -14.21
N SER A 16 -18.71 1.80 -13.28
CA SER A 16 -18.61 1.52 -11.84
C SER A 16 -19.36 0.24 -11.45
N LEU A 17 -20.60 0.07 -11.93
CA LEU A 17 -21.37 -1.15 -11.67
C LEU A 17 -20.68 -2.40 -12.22
N THR A 18 -20.07 -2.29 -13.41
CA THR A 18 -19.29 -3.37 -14.02
C THR A 18 -18.06 -3.69 -13.16
N LEU A 19 -17.31 -2.69 -12.70
CA LEU A 19 -16.14 -2.89 -11.84
C LEU A 19 -16.52 -3.50 -10.50
N ILE A 20 -17.64 -3.10 -9.89
CA ILE A 20 -18.15 -3.72 -8.65
C ILE A 20 -18.51 -5.17 -8.89
N PHE A 21 -19.23 -5.46 -9.98
CA PHE A 21 -19.60 -6.83 -10.33
C PHE A 21 -18.39 -7.71 -10.59
N VAL A 22 -17.46 -7.24 -11.42
CA VAL A 22 -16.22 -7.95 -11.78
C VAL A 22 -15.33 -8.12 -10.55
N GLY A 23 -15.08 -7.05 -9.79
CA GLY A 23 -14.25 -7.07 -8.60
C GLY A 23 -14.80 -8.00 -7.52
N THR A 24 -16.09 -7.90 -7.22
CA THR A 24 -16.75 -8.79 -6.25
C THR A 24 -16.71 -10.24 -6.72
N SER A 25 -17.01 -10.50 -7.99
CA SER A 25 -17.00 -11.87 -8.55
C SER A 25 -15.60 -12.47 -8.55
N LEU A 26 -14.59 -11.70 -8.95
CA LEU A 26 -13.18 -12.11 -8.93
C LEU A 26 -12.70 -12.36 -7.49
N GLY A 27 -13.12 -11.51 -6.56
CA GLY A 27 -12.92 -11.69 -5.13
C GLY A 27 -13.47 -13.04 -4.66
N ILE A 28 -14.77 -13.29 -4.88
CA ILE A 28 -15.43 -14.55 -4.50
C ILE A 28 -14.71 -15.74 -5.12
N PHE A 29 -14.37 -15.65 -6.40
CA PHE A 29 -13.69 -16.70 -7.14
C PHE A 29 -12.36 -17.06 -6.50
N VAL A 30 -11.52 -16.07 -6.23
CA VAL A 30 -10.20 -16.28 -5.62
C VAL A 30 -10.31 -16.75 -4.17
N GLY A 31 -11.21 -16.16 -3.38
CA GLY A 31 -11.47 -16.61 -2.01
C GLY A 31 -11.97 -18.05 -1.93
N ALA A 32 -12.66 -18.51 -2.98
CA ALA A 32 -13.15 -19.89 -3.11
C ALA A 32 -12.11 -20.89 -3.65
N ILE A 33 -10.87 -20.48 -3.94
CA ILE A 33 -9.80 -21.41 -4.34
C ILE A 33 -8.88 -21.64 -3.14
N PRO A 34 -8.76 -22.89 -2.63
CA PRO A 34 -7.88 -23.19 -1.52
C PRO A 34 -6.42 -22.87 -1.88
N GLY A 35 -5.80 -21.99 -1.09
CA GLY A 35 -4.43 -21.52 -1.29
C GLY A 35 -4.34 -20.13 -1.91
N LEU A 36 -5.40 -19.58 -2.51
CA LEU A 36 -5.39 -18.19 -2.98
C LEU A 36 -6.05 -17.28 -1.95
N THR A 37 -5.45 -16.12 -1.67
CA THR A 37 -5.93 -15.19 -0.63
C THR A 37 -6.36 -13.85 -1.24
N GLY A 38 -7.24 -13.13 -0.53
CA GLY A 38 -7.64 -11.77 -0.91
C GLY A 38 -6.46 -10.79 -0.94
N ALA A 39 -5.50 -10.94 -0.02
CA ALA A 39 -4.28 -10.15 0.00
C ALA A 39 -3.46 -10.34 -1.30
N MET A 40 -3.29 -11.58 -1.74
CA MET A 40 -2.61 -11.88 -2.99
C MET A 40 -3.38 -11.31 -4.19
N LEU A 41 -4.70 -11.48 -4.23
CA LEU A 41 -5.53 -10.94 -5.30
C LEU A 41 -5.36 -9.42 -5.44
N ILE A 42 -5.54 -8.68 -4.35
CA ILE A 42 -5.46 -7.22 -4.35
C ILE A 42 -4.03 -6.76 -4.71
N ALA A 43 -2.99 -7.43 -4.19
CA ALA A 43 -1.61 -7.13 -4.55
C ALA A 43 -1.32 -7.29 -6.04
N LEU A 44 -1.89 -8.32 -6.69
CA LEU A 44 -1.71 -8.59 -8.12
C LEU A 44 -2.50 -7.64 -9.01
N THR A 45 -3.66 -7.17 -8.55
CA THR A 45 -4.47 -6.22 -9.29
C THR A 45 -3.98 -4.79 -9.15
N LEU A 46 -3.27 -4.46 -8.07
CA LEU A 46 -2.86 -3.10 -7.79
C LEU A 46 -2.04 -2.42 -8.92
N PRO A 47 -1.03 -3.07 -9.55
CA PRO A 47 -0.34 -2.52 -10.71
C PRO A 47 -1.27 -2.21 -11.89
N LEU A 48 -2.33 -3.00 -12.08
CA LEU A 48 -3.32 -2.81 -13.14
C LEU A 48 -4.27 -1.63 -12.86
N THR A 49 -4.26 -1.09 -11.64
CA THR A 49 -5.09 0.07 -11.31
C THR A 49 -4.44 1.39 -11.67
N PHE A 50 -3.15 1.43 -12.04
CA PHE A 50 -2.40 2.68 -12.22
C PHE A 50 -2.99 3.63 -13.28
N THR A 51 -3.58 3.08 -14.34
CA THR A 51 -4.21 3.88 -15.40
C THR A 51 -5.68 4.20 -15.13
N LEU A 52 -6.24 3.67 -14.04
CA LEU A 52 -7.61 3.96 -13.62
C LEU A 52 -7.62 5.24 -12.79
N ASP A 53 -8.70 6.01 -12.92
CA ASP A 53 -9.00 7.06 -11.97
C ASP A 53 -9.04 6.48 -10.54
N PRO A 54 -8.52 7.18 -9.51
CA PRO A 54 -8.46 6.64 -8.15
C PRO A 54 -9.81 6.17 -7.61
N GLN A 55 -10.92 6.79 -8.02
CA GLN A 55 -12.27 6.39 -7.62
C GLN A 55 -12.65 5.02 -8.19
N LEU A 56 -12.31 4.76 -9.47
CA LEU A 56 -12.53 3.47 -10.12
C LEU A 56 -11.56 2.39 -9.59
N ALA A 57 -10.32 2.77 -9.32
CA ALA A 57 -9.34 1.88 -8.69
C ALA A 57 -9.83 1.41 -7.32
N MET A 58 -10.24 2.32 -6.44
CA MET A 58 -10.79 1.95 -5.13
C MET A 58 -12.11 1.18 -5.25
N THR A 59 -12.96 1.50 -6.22
CA THR A 59 -14.18 0.74 -6.52
C THR A 59 -13.87 -0.74 -6.80
N LEU A 60 -12.87 -0.99 -7.63
CA LEU A 60 -12.42 -2.34 -7.96
C LEU A 60 -11.78 -3.04 -6.74
N LEU A 61 -10.83 -2.39 -6.06
CA LEU A 61 -10.09 -3.02 -4.97
C LEU A 61 -10.96 -3.31 -3.73
N VAL A 62 -11.87 -2.40 -3.37
CA VAL A 62 -12.79 -2.59 -2.23
C VAL A 62 -13.83 -3.68 -2.54
N SER A 63 -14.33 -3.75 -3.77
CA SER A 63 -15.24 -4.84 -4.17
C SER A 63 -14.56 -6.21 -4.18
N MET A 64 -13.30 -6.29 -4.61
CA MET A 64 -12.46 -7.49 -4.50
C MET A 64 -12.21 -7.88 -3.03
N TYR A 65 -12.00 -6.90 -2.16
CA TYR A 65 -11.84 -7.14 -0.72
C TYR A 65 -13.08 -7.85 -0.16
N VAL A 66 -14.27 -7.27 -0.35
CA VAL A 66 -15.55 -7.87 0.09
C VAL A 66 -15.70 -9.28 -0.46
N GLY A 67 -15.57 -9.45 -1.78
CA GLY A 67 -15.75 -10.76 -2.42
C GLY A 67 -14.78 -11.82 -1.91
N SER A 68 -13.50 -11.47 -1.72
CA SER A 68 -12.46 -12.42 -1.31
C SER A 68 -12.64 -12.95 0.11
N ILE A 69 -13.10 -12.11 1.04
CA ILE A 69 -13.40 -12.54 2.41
C ILE A 69 -14.62 -13.46 2.42
N SER A 70 -15.69 -13.10 1.72
CA SER A 70 -16.91 -13.92 1.64
C SER A 70 -16.68 -15.24 0.87
N GLY A 71 -15.84 -15.25 -0.16
CA GLY A 71 -15.52 -16.47 -0.93
C GLY A 71 -14.91 -17.59 -0.09
N GLY A 72 -14.17 -17.24 0.98
CA GLY A 72 -13.55 -18.20 1.91
C GLY A 72 -14.55 -19.11 2.63
N LEU A 73 -15.80 -18.68 2.76
CA LEU A 73 -16.91 -19.48 3.28
C LEU A 73 -17.07 -20.80 2.50
N ILE A 74 -16.91 -20.76 1.18
CA ILE A 74 -17.21 -21.90 0.29
C ILE A 74 -16.23 -23.03 0.56
N THR A 75 -14.94 -22.74 0.58
CA THR A 75 -13.86 -23.71 0.81
C THR A 75 -13.81 -24.15 2.27
N GLY A 76 -14.04 -23.23 3.20
CA GLY A 76 -14.13 -23.55 4.63
C GLY A 76 -15.27 -24.52 4.94
N THR A 77 -16.45 -24.28 4.35
CA THR A 77 -17.66 -25.09 4.56
C THR A 77 -17.61 -26.43 3.85
N LEU A 78 -17.15 -26.48 2.58
CA LEU A 78 -17.22 -27.72 1.80
C LEU A 78 -15.99 -28.62 1.99
N LEU A 79 -14.82 -28.05 2.27
CA LEU A 79 -13.55 -28.78 2.17
C LEU A 79 -12.74 -28.75 3.46
N ARG A 80 -13.20 -28.04 4.50
CA ARG A 80 -12.43 -27.78 5.72
C ARG A 80 -11.06 -27.13 5.46
N MET A 81 -10.93 -26.43 4.35
CA MET A 81 -9.72 -25.72 3.93
C MET A 81 -10.06 -24.25 3.74
N PRO A 82 -10.06 -23.43 4.80
CA PRO A 82 -10.54 -22.06 4.71
C PRO A 82 -9.63 -21.21 3.82
N GLY A 83 -10.23 -20.38 2.96
CA GLY A 83 -9.50 -19.44 2.11
C GLY A 83 -8.93 -18.23 2.85
N THR A 84 -9.42 -17.95 4.06
CA THR A 84 -8.93 -16.88 4.93
C THR A 84 -8.78 -17.38 6.37
N PRO A 85 -7.88 -16.78 7.19
CA PRO A 85 -7.75 -17.14 8.60
C PRO A 85 -9.06 -16.99 9.39
N ALA A 86 -9.89 -15.98 9.07
CA ALA A 86 -11.17 -15.77 9.75
C ALA A 86 -12.20 -16.87 9.46
N SER A 87 -12.18 -17.46 8.27
CA SER A 87 -13.05 -18.58 7.91
C SER A 87 -12.70 -19.89 8.63
N ILE A 88 -11.61 -19.95 9.42
CA ILE A 88 -11.29 -21.13 10.26
C ILE A 88 -12.45 -21.44 11.21
N MET A 89 -13.01 -20.41 11.87
CA MET A 89 -14.12 -20.61 12.81
C MET A 89 -15.38 -21.13 12.11
N THR A 90 -15.61 -20.70 10.87
CA THR A 90 -16.69 -21.22 10.02
C THR A 90 -16.54 -22.71 9.74
N THR A 91 -15.31 -23.22 9.62
CA THR A 91 -15.08 -24.65 9.37
C THR A 91 -15.51 -25.54 10.52
N LEU A 92 -15.55 -25.02 11.76
CA LEU A 92 -15.92 -25.80 12.95
C LEU A 92 -17.35 -26.31 12.87
N ASP A 93 -18.26 -25.57 12.23
CA ASP A 93 -19.67 -25.96 12.09
C ASP A 93 -20.12 -26.10 10.63
N GLY A 94 -19.60 -25.29 9.71
CA GLY A 94 -19.95 -25.36 8.29
C GLY A 94 -19.57 -26.71 7.66
N TYR A 95 -18.39 -27.22 7.99
CA TYR A 95 -17.92 -28.50 7.45
C TYR A 95 -18.69 -29.71 8.01
N PRO A 96 -18.87 -29.86 9.34
CA PRO A 96 -19.72 -30.92 9.88
C PRO A 96 -21.17 -30.86 9.36
N MET A 97 -21.77 -29.67 9.20
CA MET A 97 -23.11 -29.52 8.63
C MET A 97 -23.16 -29.99 7.16
N SER A 98 -22.10 -29.70 6.39
CA SER A 98 -21.97 -30.18 5.01
C SER A 98 -21.80 -31.70 4.94
N GLN A 99 -21.01 -32.30 5.85
CA GLN A 99 -20.85 -33.74 5.96
C GLN A 99 -22.15 -34.46 6.32
N LYS A 100 -23.03 -33.82 7.10
CA LYS A 100 -24.40 -34.30 7.41
C LYS A 100 -25.37 -34.22 6.22
N GLY A 101 -24.88 -33.95 5.01
CA GLY A 101 -25.70 -33.88 3.80
C GLY A 101 -26.45 -32.55 3.63
N GLN A 102 -26.07 -31.50 4.38
CA GLN A 102 -26.72 -30.19 4.31
C GLN A 102 -25.77 -29.06 3.82
N PRO A 103 -24.97 -29.25 2.74
CA PRO A 103 -24.01 -28.25 2.28
C PRO A 103 -24.70 -26.95 1.81
N GLY A 104 -25.86 -27.05 1.16
CA GLY A 104 -26.64 -25.89 0.73
C GLY A 104 -27.09 -25.04 1.92
N ARG A 105 -27.54 -25.67 3.01
CA ARG A 105 -27.94 -24.97 4.24
C ARG A 105 -26.77 -24.28 4.91
N ALA A 106 -25.64 -24.97 5.06
CA ALA A 106 -24.44 -24.40 5.66
C ALA A 106 -23.96 -23.15 4.91
N LEU A 107 -23.91 -23.24 3.57
CA LEU A 107 -23.57 -22.10 2.72
C LEU A 107 -24.60 -20.98 2.78
N GLY A 108 -25.90 -21.30 2.77
CA GLY A 108 -26.97 -20.31 2.91
C GLY A 108 -26.85 -19.52 4.22
N LEU A 109 -26.72 -20.20 5.36
CA LEU A 109 -26.53 -19.56 6.66
C LEU A 109 -25.32 -18.61 6.66
N GLY A 110 -24.20 -19.05 6.10
CA GLY A 110 -23.00 -18.22 5.95
C GLY A 110 -23.23 -17.00 5.06
N ILE A 111 -23.77 -17.17 3.85
CA ILE A 111 -23.97 -16.07 2.87
C ILE A 111 -24.86 -14.96 3.45
N TYR A 112 -25.95 -15.32 4.12
CA TYR A 112 -26.83 -14.33 4.75
C TYR A 112 -26.17 -13.66 5.96
N ALA A 113 -25.42 -14.41 6.77
CA ALA A 113 -24.65 -13.84 7.86
C ALA A 113 -23.58 -12.86 7.35
N SER A 114 -22.87 -13.21 6.27
CA SER A 114 -21.89 -12.35 5.59
C SER A 114 -22.52 -11.05 5.12
N LEU A 115 -23.69 -11.11 4.46
CA LEU A 115 -24.42 -9.92 4.01
C LEU A 115 -24.78 -9.02 5.19
N VAL A 116 -25.39 -9.56 6.25
CA VAL A 116 -25.83 -8.75 7.40
C VAL A 116 -24.65 -8.20 8.20
N GLY A 117 -23.57 -8.96 8.34
CA GLY A 117 -22.29 -8.50 8.87
C GLY A 117 -21.75 -7.28 8.12
N GLY A 118 -21.65 -7.42 6.79
CA GLY A 118 -21.18 -6.34 5.93
C GLY A 118 -22.07 -5.10 5.99
N LEU A 119 -23.39 -5.25 5.91
CA LEU A 119 -24.32 -4.12 5.97
C LEU A 119 -24.31 -3.39 7.32
N ILE A 120 -24.25 -4.12 8.45
CA ILE A 120 -24.17 -3.49 9.77
C ILE A 120 -22.86 -2.71 9.91
N SER A 121 -21.73 -3.31 9.55
CA SER A 121 -20.44 -2.60 9.61
C SER A 121 -20.38 -1.42 8.65
N CYS A 122 -21.08 -1.47 7.52
CA CYS A 122 -21.21 -0.34 6.59
C CYS A 122 -21.87 0.87 7.26
N VAL A 123 -22.90 0.66 8.09
CA VAL A 123 -23.52 1.77 8.86
C VAL A 123 -22.49 2.42 9.77
N PHE A 124 -21.67 1.64 10.47
CA PHE A 124 -20.58 2.18 11.29
C PHE A 124 -19.49 2.84 10.44
N LEU A 125 -19.16 2.29 9.28
CA LEU A 125 -18.20 2.89 8.34
C LEU A 125 -18.65 4.29 7.94
N VAL A 126 -19.91 4.46 7.53
CA VAL A 126 -20.45 5.76 7.13
C VAL A 126 -20.55 6.72 8.31
N THR A 127 -20.96 6.24 9.48
CA THR A 127 -21.25 7.11 10.63
C THR A 127 -20.03 7.47 11.47
N LEU A 128 -19.05 6.57 11.62
CA LEU A 128 -17.88 6.77 12.48
C LEU A 128 -16.65 7.32 11.77
N SER A 129 -16.50 7.11 10.45
CA SER A 129 -15.24 7.51 9.79
C SER A 129 -15.00 9.02 9.80
N ALA A 130 -16.02 9.85 9.57
CA ALA A 130 -15.87 11.31 9.62
C ALA A 130 -15.60 11.84 11.05
N PRO A 131 -16.30 11.38 12.11
CA PRO A 131 -15.93 11.71 13.49
C PRO A 131 -14.50 11.31 13.87
N ILE A 132 -14.06 10.10 13.51
CA ILE A 132 -12.71 9.62 13.79
C ILE A 132 -11.67 10.44 13.03
N ALA A 133 -11.94 10.80 11.78
CA ALA A 133 -11.08 11.67 10.98
C ALA A 133 -10.89 13.04 11.65
N ARG A 134 -11.97 13.68 12.11
CA ARG A 134 -11.91 14.95 12.85
C ARG A 134 -11.20 14.84 14.20
N TRP A 135 -11.35 13.71 14.88
CA TRP A 135 -10.63 13.47 16.13
C TRP A 135 -9.13 13.30 15.87
N SER A 136 -8.75 12.64 14.77
CA SER A 136 -7.35 12.39 14.45
C SER A 136 -6.55 13.67 14.11
N THR A 137 -7.20 14.77 13.69
CA THR A 137 -6.51 16.07 13.52
C THR A 137 -6.01 16.69 14.82
N GLN A 138 -6.47 16.20 15.98
CA GLN A 138 -6.03 16.68 17.30
C GLN A 138 -4.79 15.92 17.82
N LEU A 139 -4.37 14.86 17.12
CA LEU A 139 -3.23 14.03 17.52
C LEU A 139 -1.93 14.68 17.01
N GLY A 140 -0.99 14.93 17.91
CA GLY A 140 0.34 15.39 17.57
C GLY A 140 1.29 14.23 17.19
N PRO A 141 2.56 14.54 16.88
CA PRO A 141 3.54 13.53 16.45
C PRO A 141 3.77 12.43 17.50
N PHE A 142 3.84 12.79 18.79
CA PHE A 142 4.01 11.81 19.87
C PHE A 142 2.77 10.93 20.07
N GLU A 143 1.57 11.50 19.94
CA GLU A 143 0.32 10.73 19.95
C GLU A 143 0.26 9.72 18.81
N TYR A 144 0.54 10.16 17.57
CA TYR A 144 0.58 9.27 16.41
C TYR A 144 1.64 8.18 16.53
N PHE A 145 2.84 8.51 17.01
CA PHE A 145 3.89 7.52 17.29
C PHE A 145 3.41 6.46 18.29
N SER A 146 2.85 6.89 19.43
CA SER A 146 2.36 5.97 20.46
C SER A 146 1.16 5.13 20.03
N LEU A 147 0.29 5.66 19.16
CA LEU A 147 -0.81 4.94 18.54
C LEU A 147 -0.30 3.83 17.62
N VAL A 148 0.71 4.13 16.79
CA VAL A 148 1.37 3.13 15.93
C VAL A 148 2.06 2.06 16.77
N LEU A 149 2.75 2.45 17.84
CA LEU A 149 3.34 1.50 18.80
C LEU A 149 2.28 0.56 19.39
N MET A 150 1.14 1.11 19.80
CA MET A 150 0.02 0.33 20.33
C MET A 150 -0.54 -0.63 19.29
N ALA A 151 -0.70 -0.20 18.04
CA ALA A 151 -1.13 -1.07 16.95
C ALA A 151 -0.17 -2.26 16.76
N LEU A 152 1.14 -2.01 16.74
CA LEU A 152 2.17 -3.06 16.63
C LEU A 152 2.11 -4.07 17.79
N VAL A 153 1.89 -3.59 19.02
CA VAL A 153 1.74 -4.46 20.19
C VAL A 153 0.43 -5.25 20.17
N LEU A 154 -0.68 -4.63 19.77
CA LEU A 154 -1.98 -5.29 19.62
C LEU A 154 -1.90 -6.44 18.63
N ILE A 155 -1.29 -6.23 17.47
CA ILE A 155 -1.04 -7.29 16.48
C ILE A 155 -0.29 -8.45 17.11
N ALA A 156 0.75 -8.14 17.87
CA ALA A 156 1.62 -9.17 18.40
C ALA A 156 1.00 -9.99 19.54
N THR A 157 0.07 -9.40 20.30
CA THR A 157 -0.56 -10.02 21.47
C THR A 157 -1.74 -10.92 21.13
N ILE A 158 -2.36 -10.72 19.97
CA ILE A 158 -3.65 -11.34 19.68
C ILE A 158 -3.53 -12.42 18.59
N ASP A 159 -2.50 -12.35 17.73
CA ASP A 159 -2.22 -13.45 16.82
C ASP A 159 -1.89 -14.73 17.63
N GLY A 160 -2.65 -15.82 17.43
CA GLY A 160 -2.58 -17.05 18.23
C GLY A 160 -1.23 -17.78 18.20
N ALA A 161 -0.25 -17.21 17.51
CA ALA A 161 1.16 -17.52 17.63
C ALA A 161 1.74 -17.08 18.99
N SER A 162 2.97 -17.49 19.28
CA SER A 162 3.67 -16.99 20.47
C SER A 162 3.94 -15.49 20.32
N LEU A 163 3.54 -14.68 21.31
CA LEU A 163 3.77 -13.23 21.39
C LEU A 163 5.17 -12.78 20.90
N SER A 164 6.21 -13.50 21.30
CA SER A 164 7.60 -13.28 20.87
C SER A 164 7.80 -13.39 19.36
N ARG A 165 7.20 -14.38 18.70
CA ARG A 165 7.28 -14.58 17.25
C ARG A 165 6.52 -13.48 16.50
N SER A 166 5.36 -13.05 17.01
CA SER A 166 4.58 -11.98 16.39
C SER A 166 5.27 -10.61 16.54
N LEU A 167 5.83 -10.31 17.72
CA LEU A 167 6.67 -9.11 17.93
C LEU A 167 7.91 -9.16 17.02
N PHE A 168 8.61 -10.30 16.98
CA PHE A 168 9.79 -10.46 16.13
C PHE A 168 9.44 -10.20 14.66
N SER A 169 8.32 -10.75 14.18
CA SER A 169 7.82 -10.52 12.83
C SER A 169 7.55 -9.04 12.55
N GLY A 170 6.85 -8.36 13.45
CA GLY A 170 6.56 -6.92 13.31
C GLY A 170 7.83 -6.07 13.25
N ILE A 171 8.78 -6.29 14.17
CA ILE A 171 10.05 -5.56 14.19
C ILE A 171 10.91 -5.91 12.97
N LEU A 172 10.91 -7.16 12.51
CA LEU A 172 11.60 -7.56 11.28
C LEU A 172 11.00 -6.84 10.06
N GLY A 173 9.68 -6.63 10.05
CA GLY A 173 8.99 -5.80 9.07
C GLY A 173 9.46 -4.35 9.08
N ILE A 174 9.55 -3.73 10.26
CA ILE A 174 10.08 -2.37 10.43
C ILE A 174 11.53 -2.32 9.92
N LEU A 175 12.38 -3.28 10.31
CA LEU A 175 13.76 -3.36 9.87
C LEU A 175 13.87 -3.45 8.35
N ALA A 176 12.99 -4.21 7.70
CA ALA A 176 12.95 -4.31 6.24
C ALA A 176 12.47 -3.02 5.55
N ALA A 177 11.72 -2.15 6.23
CA ALA A 177 11.27 -0.88 5.66
C ALA A 177 12.34 0.23 5.73
N MET A 178 13.40 0.03 6.51
CA MET A 178 14.43 1.05 6.77
C MET A 178 15.49 1.27 5.68
N PRO A 179 15.95 0.25 4.93
CA PRO A 179 16.96 0.43 3.89
C PRO A 179 16.56 1.50 2.87
N GLY A 180 17.51 2.37 2.54
CA GLY A 180 17.30 3.47 1.60
C GLY A 180 17.55 4.83 2.24
N ILE A 181 16.94 5.86 1.68
CA ILE A 181 17.02 7.24 2.17
C ILE A 181 15.97 7.44 3.27
N SER A 182 16.37 7.84 4.47
CA SER A 182 15.42 8.19 5.54
C SER A 182 14.58 9.39 5.11
N ALA A 183 13.25 9.28 5.26
CA ALA A 183 12.34 10.40 5.02
C ALA A 183 12.52 11.52 6.05
N ALA A 184 12.93 11.17 7.28
CA ALA A 184 13.13 12.10 8.37
C ALA A 184 14.45 12.87 8.25
N THR A 185 15.56 12.18 7.98
CA THR A 185 16.91 12.80 7.97
C THR A 185 17.46 13.07 6.58
N GLY A 186 16.97 12.37 5.54
CA GLY A 186 17.54 12.43 4.19
C GLY A 186 18.82 11.60 4.02
N GLU A 187 19.31 10.94 5.08
CA GLU A 187 20.53 10.14 5.05
C GLU A 187 20.30 8.76 4.42
N VAL A 188 21.31 8.27 3.70
CA VAL A 188 21.33 6.91 3.16
C VAL A 188 21.73 5.95 4.26
N ARG A 189 20.90 4.94 4.52
CA ARG A 189 21.11 3.97 5.61
C ARG A 189 20.79 2.54 5.17
N LEU A 190 21.48 1.58 5.80
CA LEU A 190 21.31 0.14 5.58
C LEU A 190 21.39 -0.30 4.10
N THR A 191 22.06 0.47 3.23
CA THR A 191 22.20 0.12 1.80
C THR A 191 23.47 -0.69 1.50
N LEU A 192 24.40 -0.77 2.45
CA LEU A 192 25.70 -1.47 2.31
C LEU A 192 26.52 -1.02 1.08
N GLY A 193 26.29 0.20 0.59
CA GLY A 193 26.91 0.72 -0.63
C GLY A 193 26.26 0.22 -1.94
N PHE A 194 25.19 -0.57 -1.88
CA PHE A 194 24.48 -1.06 -3.06
C PHE A 194 23.51 -0.01 -3.61
N THR A 195 23.90 0.69 -4.68
CA THR A 195 23.15 1.81 -5.26
C THR A 195 21.67 1.52 -5.55
N PRO A 196 21.28 0.34 -6.11
CA PRO A 196 19.87 0.03 -6.31
C PRO A 196 19.04 0.01 -5.01
N LEU A 197 19.65 -0.24 -3.85
CA LEU A 197 18.97 -0.26 -2.56
C LEU A 197 18.72 1.14 -1.97
N ASN A 198 19.29 2.20 -2.57
CA ASN A 198 19.02 3.59 -2.15
C ASN A 198 17.54 3.97 -2.25
N GLY A 199 16.81 3.36 -3.20
CA GLY A 199 15.36 3.55 -3.35
C GLY A 199 14.52 2.78 -2.32
N GLY A 200 15.17 2.01 -1.44
CA GLY A 200 14.57 1.09 -0.47
C GLY A 200 13.82 -0.07 -1.11
N PHE A 201 13.26 -0.92 -0.26
CA PHE A 201 12.31 -1.93 -0.70
C PHE A 201 10.93 -1.29 -0.88
N LYS A 202 10.33 -1.47 -2.06
CA LYS A 202 8.98 -0.95 -2.32
C LYS A 202 7.93 -1.89 -1.72
N LEU A 203 6.85 -1.31 -1.21
CA LEU A 203 5.78 -2.04 -0.52
C LEU A 203 5.23 -3.20 -1.35
N LEU A 204 4.87 -2.95 -2.61
CA LEU A 204 4.22 -3.97 -3.44
C LEU A 204 5.11 -5.18 -3.76
N PRO A 205 6.37 -5.01 -4.23
CA PRO A 205 7.29 -6.13 -4.38
C PRO A 205 7.44 -6.98 -3.11
N VAL A 206 7.54 -6.33 -1.94
CA VAL A 206 7.60 -7.02 -0.64
C VAL A 206 6.33 -7.82 -0.37
N LEU A 207 5.15 -7.23 -0.58
CA LEU A 207 3.85 -7.90 -0.39
C LEU A 207 3.64 -9.06 -1.36
N ILE A 208 3.93 -8.87 -2.65
CA ILE A 208 3.83 -9.91 -3.68
C ILE A 208 4.80 -11.04 -3.36
N GLY A 209 6.03 -10.74 -2.91
CA GLY A 209 6.96 -11.74 -2.42
C GLY A 209 6.40 -12.55 -1.25
N LEU A 210 6.10 -11.87 -0.14
CA LEU A 210 5.68 -12.50 1.12
C LEU A 210 4.37 -13.29 1.01
N PHE A 211 3.42 -12.85 0.20
CA PHE A 211 2.12 -13.52 0.06
C PHE A 211 2.00 -14.32 -1.23
N ALA A 212 2.25 -13.75 -2.40
CA ALA A 212 2.01 -14.43 -3.66
C ALA A 212 3.08 -15.49 -3.93
N ILE A 213 4.36 -15.09 -3.97
CA ILE A 213 5.46 -16.00 -4.29
C ILE A 213 5.59 -17.09 -3.22
N ASN A 214 5.60 -16.71 -1.94
CA ASN A 214 5.63 -17.70 -0.84
C ASN A 214 4.49 -18.73 -0.96
N GLN A 215 3.26 -18.28 -1.17
CA GLN A 215 2.10 -19.17 -1.29
C GLN A 215 2.21 -20.10 -2.51
N VAL A 216 2.62 -19.58 -3.67
CA VAL A 216 2.84 -20.40 -4.87
C VAL A 216 3.88 -21.48 -4.59
N LEU A 217 5.02 -21.14 -3.97
CA LEU A 217 6.06 -22.13 -3.64
C LEU A 217 5.56 -23.24 -2.71
N ARG A 218 4.73 -22.89 -1.73
CA ARG A 218 4.08 -23.85 -0.83
C ARG A 218 3.06 -24.72 -1.54
N ASP A 219 2.28 -24.17 -2.46
CA ASP A 219 1.30 -24.92 -3.24
C ASP A 219 1.98 -25.89 -4.22
N ILE A 220 3.15 -25.53 -4.76
CA ILE A 220 3.99 -26.45 -5.55
C ILE A 220 4.50 -27.60 -4.67
N ALA A 221 4.92 -27.31 -3.43
CA ALA A 221 5.40 -28.36 -2.51
C ALA A 221 4.30 -29.37 -2.17
N ASN A 222 3.05 -28.92 -2.13
CA ASN A 222 1.87 -29.71 -1.78
C ASN A 222 0.98 -30.08 -2.98
N ILE A 223 1.52 -30.01 -4.21
CA ILE A 223 0.76 -30.14 -5.45
C ILE A 223 -0.01 -31.46 -5.59
N ASP A 224 0.47 -32.54 -4.97
CA ASP A 224 -0.14 -33.88 -5.02
C ASP A 224 -1.22 -34.11 -3.93
N GLN A 225 -1.53 -33.12 -3.09
CA GLN A 225 -2.59 -33.24 -2.08
C GLN A 225 -3.96 -33.35 -2.76
N LYS A 226 -4.67 -34.46 -2.51
CA LYS A 226 -6.01 -34.70 -3.06
C LYS A 226 -7.03 -33.81 -2.35
N VAL A 227 -7.69 -32.94 -3.10
CA VAL A 227 -8.83 -32.16 -2.60
C VAL A 227 -10.04 -33.10 -2.44
N PRO A 228 -10.68 -33.16 -1.26
CA PRO A 228 -11.87 -33.98 -1.02
C PRO A 228 -12.97 -33.67 -2.05
N ARG A 229 -13.61 -34.71 -2.60
CA ARG A 229 -14.72 -34.54 -3.53
C ARG A 229 -16.02 -34.35 -2.75
N VAL A 230 -16.41 -33.09 -2.53
CA VAL A 230 -17.75 -32.77 -2.03
C VAL A 230 -18.57 -32.15 -3.17
N SER A 231 -19.79 -32.66 -3.34
CA SER A 231 -20.76 -32.19 -4.32
C SER A 231 -21.70 -31.20 -3.62
N ALA A 232 -21.66 -29.93 -4.02
CA ALA A 232 -22.66 -28.96 -3.58
C ALA A 232 -23.87 -28.98 -4.53
N THR A 233 -25.08 -28.92 -3.97
CA THR A 233 -26.32 -28.74 -4.72
C THR A 233 -27.02 -27.47 -4.23
N HIS A 234 -27.80 -26.81 -5.11
CA HIS A 234 -28.57 -25.61 -4.78
C HIS A 234 -29.72 -25.88 -3.79
N LYS A 235 -29.97 -27.13 -3.40
CA LYS A 235 -31.05 -27.49 -2.47
C LYS A 235 -30.72 -26.99 -1.05
N GLY A 236 -31.61 -26.18 -0.48
CA GLY A 236 -31.55 -25.73 0.92
C GLY A 236 -30.71 -24.47 1.18
N VAL A 237 -30.33 -23.70 0.14
CA VAL A 237 -29.53 -22.46 0.29
C VAL A 237 -30.36 -21.29 0.85
N TRP A 238 -31.68 -21.30 0.67
CA TRP A 238 -32.57 -20.26 1.19
C TRP A 238 -32.82 -20.47 2.68
N LEU A 239 -32.68 -19.40 3.49
CA LEU A 239 -33.07 -19.44 4.90
C LEU A 239 -34.58 -19.58 5.07
N THR A 240 -34.98 -20.27 6.13
CA THR A 240 -36.38 -20.24 6.56
C THR A 240 -36.64 -18.96 7.38
N PHE A 241 -37.89 -18.48 7.39
CA PHE A 241 -38.30 -17.33 8.20
C PHE A 241 -37.99 -17.54 9.70
N THR A 242 -38.08 -18.78 10.17
CA THR A 242 -37.74 -19.19 11.53
C THR A 242 -36.26 -19.03 11.84
N ASP A 243 -35.37 -19.37 10.91
CA ASP A 243 -33.92 -19.16 11.07
C ASP A 243 -33.63 -17.66 11.26
N TRP A 244 -34.25 -16.80 10.44
CA TRP A 244 -34.03 -15.35 10.51
C TRP A 244 -34.51 -14.75 11.84
N LYS A 245 -35.73 -15.08 12.28
CA LYS A 245 -36.29 -14.58 13.55
C LYS A 245 -35.48 -15.04 14.76
N ASN A 246 -35.05 -16.29 14.79
CA ASN A 246 -34.35 -16.86 15.94
C ASN A 246 -32.89 -16.41 16.03
N GLN A 247 -32.27 -16.09 14.90
CA GLN A 247 -30.83 -15.76 14.83
C GLN A 247 -30.53 -14.27 14.69
N TRP A 248 -31.53 -13.40 14.54
CA TRP A 248 -31.33 -11.96 14.37
C TRP A 248 -30.47 -11.32 15.48
N VAL A 249 -30.72 -11.69 16.75
CA VAL A 249 -29.92 -11.19 17.89
C VAL A 249 -28.47 -11.67 17.79
N ASN A 250 -28.26 -12.93 17.40
CA ASN A 250 -26.93 -13.49 17.21
C ASN A 250 -26.18 -12.80 16.06
N MET A 251 -26.86 -12.55 14.93
CA MET A 251 -26.34 -11.79 13.79
C MET A 251 -25.93 -10.39 14.23
N LEU A 252 -26.83 -9.62 14.84
CA LEU A 252 -26.55 -8.26 15.27
C LEU A 252 -25.37 -8.19 16.24
N ARG A 253 -25.36 -9.03 17.28
CA ARG A 253 -24.25 -9.08 18.24
C ARG A 253 -22.94 -9.44 17.56
N SER A 254 -22.92 -10.46 16.72
CA SER A 254 -21.71 -10.92 16.06
C SER A 254 -21.15 -9.88 15.08
N SER A 255 -22.03 -9.17 14.37
CA SER A 255 -21.65 -8.04 13.51
C SER A 255 -21.09 -6.86 14.31
N LEU A 256 -21.63 -6.57 15.50
CA LEU A 256 -21.10 -5.53 16.39
C LEU A 256 -19.71 -5.92 16.94
N ILE A 257 -19.53 -7.18 17.35
CA ILE A 257 -18.24 -7.71 17.79
C ILE A 257 -17.22 -7.61 16.64
N GLY A 258 -17.59 -8.04 15.43
CA GLY A 258 -16.72 -7.95 14.25
C GLY A 258 -16.35 -6.52 13.90
N THR A 259 -17.32 -5.60 13.87
CA THR A 259 -17.07 -4.17 13.61
C THR A 259 -16.13 -3.57 14.66
N ALA A 260 -16.40 -3.82 15.95
CA ALA A 260 -15.59 -3.28 17.04
C ALA A 260 -14.15 -3.79 17.01
N ILE A 261 -13.95 -5.08 16.73
CA ILE A 261 -12.61 -5.66 16.57
C ILE A 261 -11.93 -5.13 15.29
N GLY A 262 -12.68 -4.92 14.21
CA GLY A 262 -12.15 -4.35 12.98
C GLY A 262 -11.64 -2.92 13.11
N ILE A 263 -12.30 -2.08 13.92
CA ILE A 263 -11.85 -0.70 14.19
C ILE A 263 -10.47 -0.67 14.85
N LEU A 264 -10.10 -1.72 15.58
CA LEU A 264 -8.83 -1.78 16.29
C LEU A 264 -7.69 -2.14 15.31
N PRO A 265 -6.63 -1.32 15.25
CA PRO A 265 -5.60 -1.48 14.24
C PRO A 265 -4.83 -2.78 14.44
N GLY A 266 -4.71 -3.53 13.34
CA GLY A 266 -3.89 -4.73 13.24
C GLY A 266 -4.39 -5.97 14.00
N ILE A 267 -5.57 -5.94 14.62
CA ILE A 267 -6.13 -7.12 15.28
C ILE A 267 -6.62 -8.16 14.26
N GLY A 268 -7.05 -7.72 13.06
CA GLY A 268 -7.45 -8.60 11.97
C GLY A 268 -8.75 -9.39 12.21
N ALA A 269 -9.30 -9.96 11.13
CA ALA A 269 -10.63 -10.58 11.11
C ALA A 269 -10.78 -11.88 11.92
N ASN A 270 -9.69 -12.61 12.15
CA ASN A 270 -9.75 -13.91 12.83
C ASN A 270 -10.28 -13.81 14.26
N ILE A 271 -9.83 -12.79 14.99
CA ILE A 271 -10.23 -12.58 16.39
C ILE A 271 -11.69 -12.14 16.49
N GLY A 272 -12.17 -11.37 15.50
CA GLY A 272 -13.58 -11.05 15.34
C GLY A 272 -14.45 -12.31 15.35
N SER A 273 -14.12 -13.26 14.46
CA SER A 273 -14.83 -14.52 14.35
C SER A 273 -14.69 -15.42 15.58
N ILE A 274 -13.51 -15.52 16.20
CA ILE A 274 -13.30 -16.31 17.43
C ILE A 274 -14.13 -15.75 18.60
N ALA A 275 -14.08 -14.43 18.80
CA ALA A 275 -14.80 -13.76 19.88
C ALA A 275 -16.32 -13.89 19.70
N ALA A 276 -16.81 -13.67 18.46
CA ALA A 276 -18.22 -13.82 18.15
C ALA A 276 -18.71 -15.27 18.32
N TYR A 277 -17.93 -16.25 17.86
CA TYR A 277 -18.23 -17.68 18.06
C TYR A 277 -18.31 -18.05 19.54
N SER A 278 -17.36 -17.57 20.35
CA SER A 278 -17.33 -17.80 21.79
C SER A 278 -18.52 -17.14 22.50
N ALA A 279 -18.85 -15.90 22.13
CA ALA A 279 -20.03 -15.19 22.64
C ALA A 279 -21.32 -15.91 22.26
N ALA A 280 -21.40 -16.45 21.03
CA ALA A 280 -22.54 -17.24 20.57
C ALA A 280 -22.69 -18.54 21.36
N LYS A 281 -21.61 -19.31 21.50
CA LYS A 281 -21.61 -20.54 22.29
C LYS A 281 -22.05 -20.29 23.73
N ASN A 282 -21.51 -19.27 24.38
CA ASN A 282 -21.83 -18.95 25.79
C ASN A 282 -23.27 -18.48 25.99
N SER A 283 -23.86 -17.82 25.00
CA SER A 283 -25.26 -17.38 25.05
C SER A 283 -26.27 -18.42 24.58
N SER A 284 -25.79 -19.52 23.98
CA SER A 284 -26.64 -20.50 23.33
C SER A 284 -27.43 -21.30 24.36
N LYS A 285 -28.66 -21.67 24.00
CA LYS A 285 -29.43 -22.68 24.75
C LYS A 285 -28.91 -24.10 24.49
N THR A 286 -28.16 -24.30 23.40
CA THR A 286 -27.64 -25.60 22.96
C THR A 286 -26.12 -25.52 22.68
N PRO A 287 -25.28 -25.16 23.66
CA PRO A 287 -23.84 -24.99 23.48
C PRO A 287 -23.11 -26.27 23.05
N GLN A 288 -23.70 -27.45 23.30
CA GLN A 288 -23.16 -28.75 22.94
C GLN A 288 -23.19 -29.02 21.42
N GLN A 289 -24.00 -28.28 20.65
CA GLN A 289 -24.08 -28.46 19.20
C GLN A 289 -22.92 -27.78 18.44
N PHE A 290 -22.22 -26.84 19.08
CA PHE A 290 -21.08 -26.14 18.50
C PHE A 290 -19.91 -27.10 18.22
N GLY A 291 -19.32 -27.01 17.03
CA GLY A 291 -18.29 -27.94 16.55
C GLY A 291 -18.87 -29.19 15.89
N SER A 292 -20.19 -29.37 15.91
CA SER A 292 -20.89 -30.51 15.31
C SER A 292 -21.83 -30.10 14.17
N GLY A 293 -21.83 -28.84 13.76
CA GLY A 293 -22.72 -28.31 12.71
C GLY A 293 -23.84 -27.44 13.24
N SER A 294 -23.56 -26.62 14.26
CA SER A 294 -24.48 -25.61 14.77
C SER A 294 -24.67 -24.45 13.78
N ALA A 295 -25.94 -24.11 13.50
CA ALA A 295 -26.27 -22.93 12.69
C ALA A 295 -25.80 -21.62 13.37
N GLU A 296 -25.87 -21.55 14.70
CA GLU A 296 -25.44 -20.39 15.49
C GLU A 296 -23.94 -20.12 15.32
N GLY A 297 -23.13 -21.18 15.24
CA GLY A 297 -21.69 -21.09 15.06
C GLY A 297 -21.29 -20.56 13.69
N ILE A 298 -21.96 -21.01 12.63
CA ILE A 298 -21.75 -20.51 11.25
C ILE A 298 -22.12 -19.04 11.17
N ILE A 299 -23.31 -18.68 11.65
CA ILE A 299 -23.83 -17.31 11.62
C ILE A 299 -22.91 -16.36 12.39
N ALA A 300 -22.51 -16.73 13.61
CA ALA A 300 -21.66 -15.88 14.44
C ALA A 300 -20.29 -15.63 13.80
N SER A 301 -19.67 -16.70 13.27
CA SER A 301 -18.35 -16.61 12.64
C SER A 301 -18.36 -15.74 11.39
N GLU A 302 -19.34 -15.95 10.49
CA GLU A 302 -19.40 -15.23 9.21
C GLU A 302 -19.91 -13.80 9.30
N ALA A 303 -20.85 -13.53 10.21
CA ALA A 303 -21.30 -12.17 10.48
C ALA A 303 -20.13 -11.31 11.00
N ALA A 304 -19.37 -11.83 11.96
CA ALA A 304 -18.20 -11.12 12.49
C ALA A 304 -17.06 -11.01 11.45
N ASN A 305 -16.81 -12.06 10.67
CA ASN A 305 -15.80 -12.08 9.60
C ASN A 305 -16.02 -10.92 8.61
N ASN A 306 -17.24 -10.81 8.07
CA ASN A 306 -17.56 -9.80 7.06
C ASN A 306 -17.76 -8.41 7.68
N ALA A 307 -18.24 -8.31 8.91
CA ALA A 307 -18.32 -7.05 9.63
C ALA A 307 -16.94 -6.45 9.95
N THR A 308 -15.93 -7.30 10.15
CA THR A 308 -14.55 -6.82 10.38
C THR A 308 -14.02 -6.04 9.18
N VAL A 309 -14.44 -6.38 7.95
CA VAL A 309 -14.02 -5.66 6.74
C VAL A 309 -14.44 -4.19 6.79
N GLY A 310 -15.71 -3.90 7.08
CA GLY A 310 -16.19 -2.53 7.22
C GLY A 310 -15.57 -1.82 8.43
N GLY A 311 -15.38 -2.55 9.54
CA GLY A 311 -14.69 -2.04 10.73
C GLY A 311 -13.24 -1.60 10.45
N ALA A 312 -12.49 -2.39 9.67
CA ALA A 312 -11.08 -2.16 9.39
C ALA A 312 -10.83 -1.05 8.35
N LEU A 313 -11.81 -0.80 7.47
CA LEU A 313 -11.79 0.34 6.56
C LEU A 313 -11.93 1.69 7.29
N ILE A 314 -12.55 1.72 8.47
CA ILE A 314 -12.74 2.95 9.27
C ILE A 314 -11.39 3.62 9.60
N PRO A 315 -10.46 2.99 10.35
CA PRO A 315 -9.18 3.61 10.70
C PRO A 315 -8.28 3.79 9.46
N LEU A 316 -8.41 2.94 8.45
CA LEU A 316 -7.66 3.09 7.20
C LEU A 316 -7.99 4.42 6.51
N VAL A 317 -9.28 4.68 6.28
CA VAL A 317 -9.75 5.88 5.56
C VAL A 317 -9.62 7.12 6.46
N ALA A 318 -9.94 6.98 7.75
CA ALA A 318 -9.98 8.10 8.70
C ALA A 318 -8.63 8.52 9.28
N MET A 319 -7.70 7.58 9.47
CA MET A 319 -6.40 7.84 10.15
C MET A 319 -5.19 7.40 9.33
N GLY A 320 -5.38 6.66 8.24
CA GLY A 320 -4.28 6.08 7.47
C GLY A 320 -3.57 4.92 8.19
N ILE A 321 -4.25 4.27 9.14
CA ILE A 321 -3.70 3.15 9.91
C ILE A 321 -4.42 1.86 9.50
N PRO A 322 -3.71 0.86 8.94
CA PRO A 322 -4.33 -0.37 8.47
C PRO A 322 -4.82 -1.25 9.63
N GLY A 323 -6.08 -1.70 9.53
CA GLY A 323 -6.68 -2.67 10.46
C GLY A 323 -6.29 -4.13 10.20
N SER A 324 -5.90 -4.43 8.96
CA SER A 324 -5.53 -5.76 8.51
C SER A 324 -4.42 -5.71 7.46
N VAL A 325 -3.93 -6.90 7.08
CA VAL A 325 -2.99 -7.04 5.96
C VAL A 325 -3.56 -6.44 4.67
N ILE A 326 -4.82 -6.70 4.36
CA ILE A 326 -5.45 -6.20 3.13
C ILE A 326 -5.51 -4.66 3.16
N ASP A 327 -5.80 -4.08 4.32
CA ASP A 327 -5.81 -2.62 4.49
C ASP A 327 -4.43 -2.01 4.32
N ALA A 328 -3.36 -2.72 4.71
CA ALA A 328 -1.99 -2.27 4.43
C ALA A 328 -1.71 -2.25 2.91
N ILE A 329 -2.28 -3.17 2.15
CA ILE A 329 -2.20 -3.16 0.68
C ILE A 329 -3.06 -2.02 0.11
N LEU A 330 -4.26 -1.79 0.63
CA LEU A 330 -5.14 -0.69 0.22
C LEU A 330 -4.57 0.69 0.58
N LEU A 331 -3.89 0.83 1.72
CA LEU A 331 -3.11 2.02 2.08
C LEU A 331 -2.02 2.26 1.04
N GLY A 332 -1.26 1.21 0.69
CA GLY A 332 -0.31 1.24 -0.41
C GLY A 332 -0.95 1.67 -1.72
N ALA A 333 -2.17 1.21 -2.00
CA ALA A 333 -2.92 1.58 -3.19
C ALA A 333 -3.30 3.06 -3.20
N LEU A 334 -3.84 3.58 -2.10
CA LEU A 334 -4.17 5.00 -1.96
C LEU A 334 -2.92 5.86 -2.16
N VAL A 335 -1.81 5.52 -1.50
CA VAL A 335 -0.54 6.24 -1.63
C VAL A 335 0.01 6.16 -3.06
N LEU A 336 -0.09 5.01 -3.72
CA LEU A 336 0.31 4.86 -5.13
C LEU A 336 -0.53 5.72 -6.08
N HIS A 337 -1.80 5.91 -5.77
CA HIS A 337 -2.72 6.80 -6.49
C HIS A 337 -2.56 8.28 -6.10
N GLY A 338 -1.50 8.61 -5.34
CA GLY A 338 -1.22 9.98 -4.92
C GLY A 338 -2.12 10.50 -3.80
N LEU A 339 -2.90 9.62 -3.18
CA LEU A 339 -3.87 9.96 -2.13
C LEU A 339 -3.25 9.70 -0.76
N GLN A 340 -3.46 10.63 0.16
CA GLN A 340 -3.04 10.49 1.55
C GLN A 340 -4.27 10.16 2.41
N PRO A 341 -4.38 8.93 2.93
CA PRO A 341 -5.45 8.56 3.84
C PRO A 341 -5.32 9.31 5.17
N GLY A 342 -6.43 9.49 5.88
CA GLY A 342 -6.48 10.34 7.07
C GLY A 342 -7.53 11.45 6.96
N PRO A 343 -7.49 12.45 7.85
CA PRO A 343 -8.39 13.61 7.79
C PRO A 343 -8.41 14.30 6.43
N ARG A 344 -7.25 14.35 5.77
CA ARG A 344 -7.08 14.98 4.46
C ARG A 344 -7.89 14.32 3.36
N LEU A 345 -8.10 13.01 3.44
CA LEU A 345 -8.92 12.32 2.45
C LEU A 345 -10.37 12.83 2.48
N PHE A 346 -10.87 13.22 3.66
CA PHE A 346 -12.21 13.78 3.83
C PHE A 346 -12.32 15.25 3.40
N SER A 347 -11.25 16.03 3.51
CA SER A 347 -11.24 17.44 3.08
C SER A 347 -10.93 17.59 1.59
N ASP A 348 -9.89 16.91 1.11
CA ASP A 348 -9.30 17.11 -0.21
C ASP A 348 -10.00 16.24 -1.26
N HIS A 349 -10.48 15.05 -0.88
CA HIS A 349 -11.13 14.09 -1.77
C HIS A 349 -12.41 13.48 -1.16
N PRO A 350 -13.38 14.31 -0.72
CA PRO A 350 -14.60 13.82 -0.07
C PRO A 350 -15.36 12.83 -0.96
N GLU A 351 -15.39 13.06 -2.28
CA GLU A 351 -16.04 12.17 -3.24
C GLU A 351 -15.50 10.74 -3.14
N LEU A 352 -14.18 10.57 -3.11
CA LEU A 352 -13.55 9.25 -3.03
C LEU A 352 -13.91 8.50 -1.74
N VAL A 353 -13.97 9.20 -0.61
CA VAL A 353 -14.37 8.60 0.67
C VAL A 353 -15.77 8.03 0.55
N HIS A 354 -16.70 8.80 0.00
CA HIS A 354 -18.06 8.34 -0.22
C HIS A 354 -18.12 7.23 -1.28
N THR A 355 -17.27 7.27 -2.32
CA THR A 355 -17.12 6.17 -3.29
C THR A 355 -16.71 4.88 -2.57
N ILE A 356 -15.70 4.90 -1.71
CA ILE A 356 -15.26 3.72 -0.93
C ILE A 356 -16.43 3.16 -0.09
N MET A 357 -17.15 4.03 0.63
CA MET A 357 -18.30 3.65 1.46
C MET A 357 -19.44 3.05 0.62
N GLY A 358 -19.80 3.71 -0.48
CA GLY A 358 -20.88 3.27 -1.36
C GLY A 358 -20.53 2.00 -2.14
N THR A 359 -19.28 1.86 -2.60
CA THR A 359 -18.75 0.61 -3.16
C THR A 359 -18.83 -0.50 -2.14
N TYR A 360 -18.41 -0.29 -0.89
CA TYR A 360 -18.49 -1.31 0.15
C TYR A 360 -19.94 -1.78 0.38
N PHE A 361 -20.89 -0.84 0.46
CA PHE A 361 -22.31 -1.15 0.54
C PHE A 361 -22.79 -2.00 -0.64
N LEU A 362 -22.56 -1.53 -1.87
CA LEU A 362 -23.07 -2.19 -3.07
C LEU A 362 -22.36 -3.53 -3.36
N ALA A 363 -21.07 -3.63 -3.08
CA ALA A 363 -20.31 -4.88 -3.18
C ALA A 363 -20.86 -5.96 -2.26
N ASN A 364 -21.35 -5.63 -1.06
CA ASN A 364 -22.01 -6.62 -0.20
C ASN A 364 -23.33 -7.14 -0.79
N LEU A 365 -24.11 -6.27 -1.44
CA LEU A 365 -25.34 -6.68 -2.14
C LEU A 365 -25.04 -7.56 -3.36
N VAL A 366 -24.05 -7.16 -4.16
CA VAL A 366 -23.59 -7.93 -5.32
C VAL A 366 -22.97 -9.25 -4.88
N MET A 367 -22.21 -9.27 -3.80
CA MET A 367 -21.62 -10.48 -3.22
C MET A 367 -22.71 -11.48 -2.89
N PHE A 368 -23.76 -11.04 -2.20
CA PHE A 368 -24.91 -11.89 -1.88
C PHE A 368 -25.55 -12.45 -3.15
N ALA A 369 -25.85 -11.60 -4.14
CA ALA A 369 -26.48 -12.02 -5.39
C ALA A 369 -25.62 -13.05 -6.16
N VAL A 370 -24.32 -12.77 -6.33
CA VAL A 370 -23.37 -13.62 -7.05
C VAL A 370 -23.17 -14.94 -6.31
N MET A 371 -22.97 -14.93 -4.99
CA MET A 371 -22.80 -16.16 -4.21
C MET A 371 -24.05 -17.02 -4.25
N MET A 372 -25.24 -16.47 -4.04
CA MET A 372 -26.51 -17.20 -4.11
C MET A 372 -26.74 -17.84 -5.48
N ALA A 373 -26.45 -17.10 -6.56
CA ALA A 373 -26.58 -17.59 -7.93
C ALA A 373 -25.53 -18.66 -8.28
N SER A 374 -24.32 -18.55 -7.74
CA SER A 374 -23.15 -19.29 -8.22
C SER A 374 -22.69 -20.42 -7.29
N VAL A 375 -23.39 -20.73 -6.18
CA VAL A 375 -23.01 -21.79 -5.23
C VAL A 375 -22.63 -23.12 -5.92
N GLY A 376 -23.46 -23.61 -6.84
CA GLY A 376 -23.21 -24.87 -7.55
C GLY A 376 -22.06 -24.81 -8.56
N PHE A 377 -21.80 -23.65 -9.14
CA PHE A 377 -20.69 -23.42 -10.09
C PHE A 377 -19.35 -23.25 -9.35
N LEU A 378 -19.34 -22.48 -8.27
CA LEU A 378 -18.15 -22.22 -7.45
C LEU A 378 -17.62 -23.52 -6.82
N ALA A 379 -18.49 -24.45 -6.42
CA ALA A 379 -18.07 -25.78 -5.95
C ALA A 379 -17.40 -26.64 -7.05
N LYS A 380 -17.69 -26.39 -8.33
CA LYS A 380 -16.99 -27.04 -9.45
C LYS A 380 -15.66 -26.37 -9.75
N LEU A 381 -15.56 -25.05 -9.58
CA LEU A 381 -14.34 -24.26 -9.81
C LEU A 381 -13.18 -24.62 -8.88
N VAL A 382 -13.46 -25.06 -7.65
CA VAL A 382 -12.48 -25.69 -6.74
C VAL A 382 -11.68 -26.82 -7.43
N ARG A 383 -12.24 -27.43 -8.47
CA ARG A 383 -11.63 -28.56 -9.20
C ARG A 383 -10.62 -28.13 -10.27
N ILE A 384 -10.39 -26.83 -10.49
CA ILE A 384 -9.37 -26.39 -11.46
C ILE A 384 -7.99 -26.92 -11.02
N PRO A 385 -7.25 -27.62 -11.89
CA PRO A 385 -5.91 -28.09 -11.56
C PRO A 385 -4.95 -26.94 -11.28
N ARG A 386 -4.33 -26.96 -10.09
CA ARG A 386 -3.28 -26.01 -9.68
C ARG A 386 -2.13 -25.86 -10.69
N PRO A 387 -1.67 -26.91 -11.41
CA PRO A 387 -0.61 -26.77 -12.42
C PRO A 387 -0.88 -25.73 -13.54
N PHE A 388 -2.14 -25.35 -13.78
CA PHE A 388 -2.47 -24.31 -14.75
C PHE A 388 -2.47 -22.91 -14.14
N LEU A 389 -2.93 -22.77 -12.90
CA LEU A 389 -3.09 -21.48 -12.24
C LEU A 389 -1.75 -20.90 -11.76
N LEU A 390 -0.90 -21.74 -11.15
CA LEU A 390 0.32 -21.27 -10.49
C LEU A 390 1.31 -20.59 -11.46
N PRO A 391 1.59 -21.13 -12.68
CA PRO A 391 2.47 -20.44 -13.63
C PRO A 391 1.92 -19.10 -14.11
N ILE A 392 0.61 -18.99 -14.35
CA ILE A 392 -0.03 -17.71 -14.73
C ILE A 392 0.18 -16.69 -13.61
N ILE A 393 -0.08 -17.07 -12.36
CA ILE A 393 0.08 -16.20 -11.20
C ILE A 393 1.52 -15.67 -11.11
N LEU A 394 2.52 -16.54 -11.31
CA LEU A 394 3.93 -16.15 -11.32
C LEU A 394 4.25 -15.09 -12.39
N THR A 395 3.69 -15.23 -13.59
CA THR A 395 3.85 -14.23 -14.65
C THR A 395 3.29 -12.87 -14.22
N PHE A 396 2.07 -12.82 -13.70
CA PHE A 396 1.47 -11.57 -13.24
C PHE A 396 2.22 -10.97 -12.04
N CYS A 397 2.80 -11.78 -11.15
CA CYS A 397 3.66 -11.30 -10.07
C CYS A 397 4.87 -10.53 -10.63
N ILE A 398 5.55 -11.10 -11.63
CA ILE A 398 6.77 -10.51 -12.22
C ILE A 398 6.43 -9.24 -13.01
N ALA A 399 5.41 -9.29 -13.86
CA ALA A 399 4.95 -8.13 -14.60
C ALA A 399 4.51 -7.00 -13.65
N GLY A 400 3.75 -7.35 -12.60
CA GLY A 400 3.27 -6.41 -11.59
C GLY A 400 4.39 -5.77 -10.77
N ALA A 401 5.39 -6.54 -10.34
CA ALA A 401 6.54 -6.00 -9.60
C ALA A 401 7.39 -5.07 -10.47
N PHE A 402 7.55 -5.35 -11.76
CA PHE A 402 8.30 -4.51 -12.68
C PHE A 402 7.58 -3.21 -13.05
N ALA A 403 6.28 -3.29 -13.34
CA ALA A 403 5.49 -2.19 -13.87
C ALA A 403 5.44 -0.94 -12.97
N LEU A 404 5.72 -1.08 -11.68
CA LEU A 404 5.62 0.00 -10.69
C LEU A 404 6.72 1.06 -10.80
N SER A 405 7.94 0.64 -11.11
CA SER A 405 9.09 1.53 -11.10
C SER A 405 10.00 1.31 -12.28
N ASN A 406 9.66 0.37 -13.17
CA ASN A 406 10.48 -0.02 -14.32
C ASN A 406 11.89 -0.45 -13.88
N ARG A 407 11.96 -1.22 -12.79
CA ARG A 407 13.21 -1.64 -12.12
C ARG A 407 13.22 -3.15 -11.92
N MET A 408 14.17 -3.84 -12.56
CA MET A 408 14.40 -5.27 -12.32
C MET A 408 14.81 -5.58 -10.88
N PHE A 409 15.43 -4.62 -10.18
CA PHE A 409 15.71 -4.73 -8.76
C PHE A 409 14.46 -5.06 -7.94
N ASP A 410 13.31 -4.46 -8.27
CA ASP A 410 12.05 -4.70 -7.54
C ASP A 410 11.52 -6.12 -7.77
N VAL A 411 11.75 -6.71 -8.95
CA VAL A 411 11.44 -8.13 -9.24
C VAL A 411 12.36 -9.06 -8.42
N TRP A 412 13.65 -8.74 -8.30
CA TRP A 412 14.58 -9.49 -7.46
C TRP A 412 14.22 -9.42 -5.97
N VAL A 413 13.81 -8.24 -5.50
CA VAL A 413 13.29 -8.03 -4.15
C VAL A 413 12.07 -8.92 -3.92
N MET A 414 11.11 -8.95 -4.85
CA MET A 414 9.93 -9.82 -4.76
C MET A 414 10.31 -11.30 -4.60
N LEU A 415 11.26 -11.81 -5.40
CA LEU A 415 11.73 -13.19 -5.26
C LEU A 415 12.41 -13.45 -3.92
N GLY A 416 13.26 -12.52 -3.47
CA GLY A 416 13.96 -12.61 -2.18
C GLY A 416 13.00 -12.64 -1.00
N PHE A 417 11.99 -11.76 -0.99
CA PHE A 417 10.95 -11.74 0.03
C PHE A 417 10.01 -12.95 -0.04
N GLY A 418 9.82 -13.55 -1.22
CA GLY A 418 9.13 -14.83 -1.35
C GLY A 418 9.85 -15.98 -0.65
N LEU A 419 11.18 -16.05 -0.80
CA LEU A 419 11.99 -17.02 -0.08
C LEU A 419 12.03 -16.73 1.43
N LEU A 420 12.18 -15.45 1.82
CA LEU A 420 12.14 -15.03 3.21
C LEU A 420 10.81 -15.44 3.86
N GLY A 421 9.68 -15.17 3.20
CA GLY A 421 8.36 -15.55 3.67
C GLY A 421 8.25 -17.05 3.94
N LEU A 422 8.78 -17.87 3.04
CA LEU A 422 8.82 -19.33 3.21
C LEU A 422 9.64 -19.75 4.43
N VAL A 423 10.79 -19.12 4.66
CA VAL A 423 11.66 -19.39 5.82
C VAL A 423 10.98 -18.95 7.13
N VAL A 424 10.44 -17.74 7.17
CA VAL A 424 9.78 -17.16 8.35
C VAL A 424 8.56 -18.00 8.74
N GLU A 425 7.72 -18.34 7.75
CA GLU A 425 6.51 -19.14 7.99
C GLU A 425 6.84 -20.59 8.40
N ARG A 426 7.89 -21.21 7.84
CA ARG A 426 8.36 -22.54 8.25
C ARG A 426 8.78 -22.58 9.73
N ASN A 427 9.27 -21.47 10.26
CA ASN A 427 9.62 -21.30 11.68
C ASN A 427 8.43 -20.89 12.56
N ARG A 428 7.18 -20.99 12.04
CA ARG A 428 5.93 -20.61 12.72
C ARG A 428 5.88 -19.13 13.11
N ILE A 429 6.60 -18.28 12.39
CA ILE A 429 6.54 -16.83 12.56
C ILE A 429 5.47 -16.30 11.59
N PRO A 430 4.46 -15.57 12.07
CA PRO A 430 3.36 -15.10 11.23
C PRO A 430 3.81 -13.98 10.28
N LEU A 431 3.29 -13.93 9.06
CA LEU A 431 3.65 -12.91 8.06
C LEU A 431 2.81 -11.62 8.16
N ALA A 432 1.62 -11.70 8.75
CA ALA A 432 0.75 -10.53 8.90
C ALA A 432 1.39 -9.41 9.73
N PRO A 433 2.02 -9.67 10.89
CA PRO A 433 2.70 -8.63 11.66
C PRO A 433 3.88 -8.01 10.92
N PHE A 434 4.64 -8.79 10.14
CA PHE A 434 5.71 -8.29 9.29
C PHE A 434 5.23 -7.17 8.38
N VAL A 435 4.13 -7.41 7.68
CA VAL A 435 3.60 -6.46 6.68
C VAL A 435 3.11 -5.18 7.33
N ILE A 436 2.43 -5.31 8.47
CA ILE A 436 1.99 -4.12 9.20
C ILE A 436 3.18 -3.36 9.77
N GLY A 437 4.20 -4.05 10.29
CA GLY A 437 5.47 -3.44 10.71
C GLY A 437 6.19 -2.73 9.57
N PHE A 438 6.20 -3.32 8.38
CA PHE A 438 6.81 -2.72 7.19
C PHE A 438 6.11 -1.41 6.77
N VAL A 439 4.79 -1.35 6.89
CA VAL A 439 4.01 -0.15 6.54
C VAL A 439 4.05 0.91 7.64
N LEU A 440 3.91 0.49 8.90
CA LEU A 440 3.83 1.38 10.05
C LEU A 440 5.21 1.88 10.53
N GLY A 441 6.30 1.16 10.23
CA GLY A 441 7.65 1.53 10.65
C GLY A 441 8.08 2.92 10.19
N PRO A 442 7.99 3.27 8.89
CA PRO A 442 8.27 4.61 8.40
C PRO A 442 7.39 5.68 9.03
N ILE A 443 6.10 5.40 9.23
CA ILE A 443 5.15 6.32 9.89
C ILE A 443 5.57 6.58 11.34
N ALA A 444 5.97 5.53 12.07
CA ALA A 444 6.44 5.64 13.44
C ALA A 444 7.72 6.50 13.51
N GLU A 445 8.69 6.25 12.64
CA GLU A 445 9.93 7.00 12.60
C GLU A 445 9.72 8.48 12.28
N GLU A 446 8.89 8.78 11.28
CA GLU A 446 8.61 10.15 10.85
C GLU A 446 7.95 10.94 11.99
N ASN A 447 6.96 10.34 12.65
CA ASN A 447 6.27 10.98 13.77
C ASN A 447 7.14 11.11 15.03
N LEU A 448 7.96 10.11 15.33
CA LEU A 448 8.92 10.21 16.45
C LEU A 448 9.97 11.29 16.18
N SER A 449 10.52 11.33 14.96
CA SER A 449 11.50 12.32 14.55
C SER A 449 10.89 13.72 14.62
N ALA A 450 9.69 13.92 14.06
CA ALA A 450 8.99 15.19 14.15
C ALA A 450 8.73 15.63 15.60
N GLY A 451 8.32 14.69 16.47
CA GLY A 451 8.13 14.94 17.91
C GLY A 451 9.41 15.36 18.62
N LEU A 452 10.50 14.61 18.44
CA LEU A 452 11.80 14.91 19.05
C LEU A 452 12.37 16.23 18.54
N MET A 453 12.21 16.54 17.26
CA MET A 453 12.64 17.81 16.70
C MET A 453 11.85 18.98 17.31
N SER A 454 10.52 18.85 17.44
CA SER A 454 9.68 19.87 18.07
C SER A 454 9.95 20.09 19.57
N SER A 455 10.62 19.15 20.23
CA SER A 455 10.87 19.14 21.68
C SER A 455 12.35 19.21 22.02
N HIS A 456 13.21 19.63 21.07
CA HIS A 456 14.66 19.76 21.24
C HIS A 456 15.32 18.46 21.74
N GLY A 457 14.86 17.31 21.27
CA GLY A 457 15.36 15.98 21.64
C GLY A 457 14.74 15.38 22.92
N SER A 458 13.75 16.03 23.53
CA SER A 458 13.12 15.55 24.77
C SER A 458 12.10 14.44 24.51
N TRP A 459 12.24 13.32 25.22
CA TRP A 459 11.28 12.20 25.19
C TRP A 459 10.11 12.39 26.17
N LEU A 460 10.22 13.37 27.07
CA LEU A 460 9.25 13.62 28.14
C LEU A 460 7.79 13.82 27.64
N PRO A 461 7.55 14.47 26.47
CA PRO A 461 6.21 14.64 25.91
C PRO A 461 5.41 13.34 25.70
N ILE A 462 6.07 12.18 25.53
CA ILE A 462 5.39 10.89 25.41
C ILE A 462 4.60 10.55 26.69
N ILE A 463 5.12 10.95 27.86
CA ILE A 463 4.54 10.64 29.17
C ILE A 463 3.69 11.81 29.68
N THR A 464 4.07 13.06 29.38
CA THR A 464 3.33 14.24 29.87
C THR A 464 2.06 14.51 29.08
N ARG A 465 2.00 14.09 27.80
CA ARG A 465 0.77 14.23 27.01
C ARG A 465 -0.20 13.09 27.31
N PRO A 466 -1.45 13.38 27.70
CA PRO A 466 -2.36 12.37 28.24
C PRO A 466 -2.77 11.29 27.22
N ILE A 467 -2.94 11.67 25.95
CA ILE A 467 -3.31 10.73 24.89
C ILE A 467 -2.14 9.79 24.56
N SER A 468 -0.92 10.34 24.46
CA SER A 468 0.27 9.52 24.23
C SER A 468 0.52 8.55 25.39
N LEU A 469 0.41 9.04 26.62
CA LEU A 469 0.52 8.23 27.82
C LEU A 469 -0.51 7.09 27.85
N LEU A 470 -1.78 7.36 27.49
CA LEU A 470 -2.83 6.35 27.41
C LEU A 470 -2.40 5.20 26.48
N PHE A 471 -1.95 5.50 25.26
CA PHE A 471 -1.52 4.47 24.31
C PHE A 471 -0.30 3.69 24.79
N VAL A 472 0.67 4.35 25.41
CA VAL A 472 1.84 3.69 25.99
C VAL A 472 1.44 2.77 27.15
N VAL A 473 0.56 3.21 28.05
CA VAL A 473 0.07 2.41 29.17
C VAL A 473 -0.70 1.19 28.67
N VAL A 474 -1.60 1.36 27.70
CA VAL A 474 -2.34 0.25 27.09
C VAL A 474 -1.39 -0.74 26.43
N SER A 475 -0.39 -0.26 25.68
CA SER A 475 0.66 -1.09 25.09
C SER A 475 1.44 -1.88 26.15
N ALA A 476 1.85 -1.21 27.23
CA ALA A 476 2.56 -1.85 28.33
C ALA A 476 1.70 -2.92 29.01
N LEU A 477 0.42 -2.65 29.27
CA LEU A 477 -0.50 -3.62 29.86
C LEU A 477 -0.71 -4.85 28.95
N LEU A 478 -0.86 -4.63 27.65
CA LEU A 478 -1.01 -5.70 26.67
C LEU A 478 0.23 -6.61 26.60
N LEU A 479 1.43 -6.07 26.83
CA LEU A 479 2.64 -6.87 26.93
C LEU A 479 2.79 -7.55 28.30
N ILE A 480 2.61 -6.81 29.40
CA ILE A 480 2.92 -7.28 30.75
C ILE A 480 1.92 -8.32 31.25
N VAL A 481 0.61 -8.14 31.01
CA VAL A 481 -0.44 -9.02 31.59
C VAL A 481 -0.30 -10.47 31.11
N PRO A 482 -0.11 -10.77 29.80
CA PRO A 482 0.11 -12.14 29.34
C PRO A 482 1.41 -12.75 29.89
N LEU A 483 2.49 -11.96 29.98
CA LEU A 483 3.76 -12.43 30.55
C LEU A 483 3.60 -12.77 32.05
N ALA A 484 3.00 -11.87 32.84
CA ALA A 484 2.81 -12.05 34.27
C ALA A 484 1.93 -13.25 34.61
N ARG A 485 0.86 -13.49 33.85
CA ARG A 485 0.01 -14.68 33.99
C ARG A 485 0.77 -15.97 33.68
N ARG A 486 1.69 -15.95 32.72
CA ARG A 486 2.53 -17.12 32.38
C ARG A 486 3.52 -17.47 33.49
N PHE A 487 4.08 -16.47 34.17
CA PHE A 487 4.94 -16.68 35.33
C PHE A 487 4.17 -17.17 36.57
N HIS A 488 2.96 -16.64 36.84
CA HIS A 488 2.13 -17.11 37.95
C HIS A 488 1.63 -18.55 37.74
N ARG A 489 1.23 -18.91 36.52
CA ARG A 489 0.72 -20.25 36.23
C ARG A 489 1.78 -21.35 36.29
N GLN A 490 3.07 -21.00 36.17
CA GLN A 490 4.21 -21.91 36.44
C GLN A 490 4.50 -22.10 37.94
N SER A 491 4.00 -21.20 38.81
CA SER A 491 4.08 -21.35 40.26
C SER A 491 2.99 -22.28 40.79
N ASP A 492 1.77 -22.19 40.25
CA ASP A 492 0.65 -23.05 40.65
C ASP A 492 0.74 -24.47 40.06
N SER A 493 1.36 -24.64 38.87
CA SER A 493 1.57 -25.96 38.26
C SER A 493 2.61 -26.84 38.97
N LYS A 494 3.24 -26.35 40.05
CA LYS A 494 4.10 -27.15 40.95
C LYS A 494 3.33 -27.79 42.11
N GLN A 495 2.02 -27.53 42.27
CA GLN A 495 1.20 -28.13 43.33
C GLN A 495 0.08 -29.06 42.83
N GLU A 496 -0.27 -29.07 41.55
CA GLU A 496 -1.34 -29.94 41.01
C GLU A 496 -0.84 -31.20 40.26
N THR A 497 0.45 -31.51 40.24
CA THR A 497 0.99 -32.75 39.62
C THR A 497 1.07 -33.92 40.61
N MET A 498 0.03 -34.12 41.43
CA MET A 498 -0.11 -35.30 42.31
C MET A 498 -1.58 -35.70 42.56
N HIS A 499 -2.47 -35.59 41.58
CA HIS A 499 -3.68 -36.44 41.49
C HIS A 499 -4.40 -36.18 40.17
N ASP A 500 -4.30 -37.15 39.26
CA ASP A 500 -5.28 -37.55 38.23
C ASP A 500 -4.55 -38.02 36.96
N ASP A 501 -3.95 -39.21 37.08
CA ASP A 501 -3.58 -40.07 35.96
C ASP A 501 -4.25 -41.43 36.19
N ALA A 502 -5.54 -41.53 35.90
CA ALA A 502 -6.24 -42.78 35.57
C ALA A 502 -7.61 -42.45 34.98
N GLU A 503 -8.02 -43.22 33.97
CA GLU A 503 -9.33 -43.19 33.29
C GLU A 503 -9.52 -42.14 32.17
N GLU A 504 -9.05 -42.49 30.95
CA GLU A 504 -9.96 -42.68 29.82
C GLU A 504 -9.20 -43.28 28.63
N SER A 505 -9.17 -44.61 28.59
CA SER A 505 -8.75 -45.39 27.43
C SER A 505 -9.75 -46.53 27.23
N ALA A 506 -10.84 -46.27 26.53
CA ALA A 506 -11.68 -47.25 25.83
C ALA A 506 -12.81 -46.57 25.04
N ALA A 507 -13.25 -47.21 23.94
CA ALA A 507 -14.32 -46.85 22.99
C ALA A 507 -13.89 -45.87 21.87
N LEU A 508 -13.80 -46.21 20.58
CA LEU A 508 -14.39 -47.28 19.77
C LEU A 508 -13.45 -47.63 18.60
N ASN A 509 -13.13 -48.93 18.48
CA ASN A 509 -12.66 -49.55 17.25
C ASN A 509 -13.87 -50.18 16.56
N SER A 510 -14.20 -49.72 15.36
CA SER A 510 -14.85 -50.56 14.34
C SER A 510 -14.73 -49.92 12.97
N SER A 511 -13.74 -50.34 12.19
CA SER A 511 -13.93 -50.87 10.82
C SER A 511 -12.56 -51.02 10.14
N GLU A 512 -12.14 -52.28 10.00
CA GLU A 512 -11.06 -52.69 9.10
C GLU A 512 -11.66 -53.29 7.83
N ILE A 513 -11.04 -52.92 6.71
CA ILE A 513 -10.77 -53.70 5.49
C ILE A 513 -11.96 -54.06 4.58
N LEU A 514 -11.92 -53.49 3.36
CA LEU A 514 -11.78 -54.31 2.15
C LEU A 514 -10.76 -53.65 1.20
N SER A 515 -9.74 -54.44 0.85
CA SER A 515 -8.70 -54.19 -0.14
C SER A 515 -9.19 -54.48 -1.57
N GLU A 516 -8.55 -53.79 -2.51
CA GLU A 516 -8.29 -54.13 -3.92
C GLU A 516 -9.38 -54.81 -4.77
N ASN A 517 -9.78 -54.11 -5.82
CA ASN A 517 -9.76 -54.66 -7.18
C ASN A 517 -9.33 -53.57 -8.17
N ALA A 518 -8.39 -53.94 -9.04
CA ALA A 518 -7.96 -53.22 -10.23
C ALA A 518 -8.78 -53.70 -11.46
N GLU A 519 -8.75 -52.88 -12.52
CA GLU A 519 -9.31 -53.09 -13.88
C GLU A 519 -10.87 -53.00 -13.95
N ASP A 520 -11.52 -52.38 -14.94
CA ASP A 520 -11.10 -51.68 -16.14
C ASP A 520 -12.20 -50.69 -16.60
N GLU A 521 -11.84 -49.83 -17.55
CA GLU A 521 -12.58 -48.79 -18.29
C GLU A 521 -14.13 -48.74 -18.29
N SER A 522 -14.68 -47.52 -18.16
CA SER A 522 -15.65 -47.03 -19.16
C SER A 522 -15.59 -45.50 -19.34
N HIS A 523 -15.37 -45.13 -20.59
CA HIS A 523 -15.34 -43.79 -21.14
C HIS A 523 -16.69 -43.06 -21.00
N SER A 524 -16.64 -41.78 -20.62
CA SER A 524 -17.38 -40.69 -21.29
C SER A 524 -17.22 -39.37 -20.50
N PHE A 525 -16.65 -38.35 -21.15
CA PHE A 525 -17.38 -37.09 -21.37
C PHE A 525 -16.62 -36.13 -22.31
N TRP A 526 -15.32 -36.36 -22.52
CA TRP A 526 -14.51 -35.65 -23.53
C TRP A 526 -14.43 -36.39 -24.86
N SER A 527 -15.20 -37.47 -25.04
CA SER A 527 -15.08 -38.28 -26.23
C SER A 527 -15.86 -37.65 -27.39
N ARG A 528 -15.08 -37.31 -28.41
CA ARG A 528 -15.34 -37.46 -29.85
C ARG A 528 -15.54 -36.13 -30.57
N TYR A 529 -14.41 -35.51 -30.90
CA TYR A 529 -14.27 -34.49 -31.95
C TYR A 529 -15.34 -33.39 -31.97
N GLY A 530 -15.25 -32.48 -31.02
CA GLY A 530 -15.56 -31.08 -31.27
C GLY A 530 -14.40 -30.30 -30.68
N LEU A 531 -13.67 -29.52 -31.49
CA LEU A 531 -12.82 -28.48 -30.91
C LEU A 531 -13.73 -27.70 -29.95
N PRO A 532 -13.46 -27.70 -28.65
CA PRO A 532 -14.33 -26.97 -27.75
C PRO A 532 -14.23 -25.51 -28.17
N LEU A 533 -15.36 -24.78 -28.17
CA LEU A 533 -15.45 -23.39 -28.62
C LEU A 533 -14.27 -22.53 -28.11
N TRP A 534 -13.76 -22.83 -26.91
CA TRP A 534 -12.60 -22.17 -26.31
C TRP A 534 -11.27 -22.40 -27.05
N HIS A 535 -11.00 -23.55 -27.67
CA HIS A 535 -9.80 -23.75 -28.51
C HIS A 535 -9.88 -22.88 -29.76
N ALA A 536 -11.03 -22.83 -30.44
CA ALA A 536 -11.21 -21.98 -31.61
C ALA A 536 -11.04 -20.50 -31.25
N VAL A 537 -11.59 -20.07 -30.10
CA VAL A 537 -11.42 -18.71 -29.57
C VAL A 537 -9.95 -18.42 -29.19
N ALA A 538 -9.26 -19.37 -28.55
CA ALA A 538 -7.85 -19.23 -28.17
C ALA A 538 -6.93 -19.10 -29.39
N VAL A 539 -7.12 -19.96 -30.40
CA VAL A 539 -6.34 -19.92 -31.65
C VAL A 539 -6.60 -18.61 -32.41
N MET A 540 -7.86 -18.19 -32.53
CA MET A 540 -8.21 -16.90 -33.15
C MET A 540 -7.62 -15.71 -32.40
N ALA A 541 -7.61 -15.74 -31.07
CA ALA A 541 -6.99 -14.71 -30.24
C ALA A 541 -5.46 -14.66 -30.43
N ILE A 542 -4.79 -15.82 -30.44
CA ILE A 542 -3.33 -15.91 -30.68
C ILE A 542 -2.99 -15.38 -32.08
N ILE A 543 -3.75 -15.74 -33.11
CA ILE A 543 -3.56 -15.24 -34.48
C ILE A 543 -3.75 -13.71 -34.50
N GLY A 544 -4.81 -13.18 -33.89
CA GLY A 544 -5.04 -11.74 -33.80
C GLY A 544 -3.92 -10.98 -33.09
N MET A 545 -3.44 -11.50 -31.95
CA MET A 545 -2.32 -10.94 -31.19
C MET A 545 -1.00 -10.98 -31.97
N THR A 546 -0.75 -12.08 -32.69
CA THR A 546 0.45 -12.25 -33.53
C THR A 546 0.43 -11.30 -34.72
N VAL A 547 -0.72 -11.14 -35.39
CA VAL A 547 -0.89 -10.17 -36.48
C VAL A 547 -0.68 -8.74 -35.99
N PHE A 548 -1.21 -8.38 -34.81
CA PHE A 548 -1.00 -7.06 -34.19
C PHE A 548 0.48 -6.78 -33.87
N GLN A 549 1.23 -7.77 -33.39
CA GLN A 549 2.67 -7.67 -33.16
C GLN A 549 3.45 -7.53 -34.48
N PHE A 550 3.10 -8.32 -35.50
CA PHE A 550 3.75 -8.28 -36.81
C PHE A 550 3.49 -6.97 -37.57
N THR A 551 2.33 -6.33 -37.41
CA THR A 551 2.06 -5.02 -38.02
C THR A 551 2.85 -3.88 -37.36
N GLY A 552 3.18 -3.99 -36.07
CA GLY A 552 4.07 -3.04 -35.38
C GLY A 552 5.56 -3.20 -35.74
N PHE A 553 5.99 -4.43 -36.07
CA PHE A 553 7.41 -4.77 -36.30
C PHE A 553 8.00 -4.18 -37.60
N PHE A 554 7.18 -3.85 -38.59
CA PHE A 554 7.65 -3.30 -39.88
C PHE A 554 7.80 -1.77 -39.90
N SER A 555 7.52 -1.05 -38.81
CA SER A 555 7.50 0.42 -38.83
C SER A 555 8.80 1.13 -38.43
N ASN A 556 9.85 0.47 -37.93
CA ASN A 556 11.01 1.20 -37.37
C ASN A 556 12.38 0.57 -37.69
N LYS A 557 12.95 0.89 -38.86
CA LYS A 557 14.36 0.58 -39.15
C LYS A 557 15.19 1.73 -39.77
N SER A 558 14.75 3.00 -39.66
CA SER A 558 15.38 4.09 -40.43
C SER A 558 15.68 5.41 -39.68
N GLU A 559 15.72 5.49 -38.35
CA GLU A 559 16.03 6.79 -37.69
C GLU A 559 16.97 6.70 -36.48
N LEU A 560 18.08 5.97 -36.54
CA LEU A 560 19.07 5.92 -35.44
C LEU A 560 19.88 7.23 -35.24
N THR A 561 19.64 8.28 -36.03
CA THR A 561 20.41 9.54 -36.01
C THR A 561 19.65 10.78 -35.52
N GLN A 562 18.35 10.73 -35.22
CA GLN A 562 17.59 11.92 -34.78
C GLN A 562 17.05 11.77 -33.36
N PHE A 563 17.30 12.72 -32.47
CA PHE A 563 16.75 12.77 -31.11
C PHE A 563 15.52 13.71 -31.07
N PRO A 564 14.44 13.42 -30.31
CA PRO A 564 14.15 12.18 -29.57
C PRO A 564 13.42 11.10 -30.44
N GLN A 565 13.72 9.81 -30.23
CA GLN A 565 13.08 8.64 -30.91
C GLN A 565 12.11 7.87 -30.00
N ARG A 566 12.17 8.15 -28.70
CA ARG A 566 11.31 7.61 -27.67
C ARG A 566 10.91 8.74 -26.72
N PRO A 567 9.86 8.56 -25.89
CA PRO A 567 9.44 9.58 -24.95
C PRO A 567 10.57 10.05 -24.03
N VAL A 568 10.63 11.36 -23.78
CA VAL A 568 11.56 11.98 -22.83
C VAL A 568 10.91 11.98 -21.45
N GLN A 569 11.56 11.37 -20.46
CA GLN A 569 11.05 11.29 -19.10
C GLN A 569 11.47 12.53 -18.31
N ALA A 570 10.51 13.36 -17.91
CA ALA A 570 10.74 14.48 -16.99
C ALA A 570 10.41 14.04 -15.57
N VAL A 571 11.45 13.84 -14.76
CA VAL A 571 11.29 13.48 -13.35
C VAL A 571 10.95 14.73 -12.55
N VAL A 572 9.80 14.70 -11.88
CA VAL A 572 9.40 15.69 -10.89
C VAL A 572 9.61 15.06 -9.52
N PRO A 573 10.53 15.54 -8.67
CA PRO A 573 10.90 14.85 -7.45
C PRO A 573 9.92 15.12 -6.28
N PHE A 574 8.65 15.34 -6.62
CA PHE A 574 7.56 15.66 -5.72
C PHE A 574 6.29 14.89 -6.12
N SER A 575 5.34 14.78 -5.20
CA SER A 575 4.11 14.01 -5.40
C SER A 575 3.29 14.53 -6.58
N ALA A 576 2.63 13.62 -7.28
CA ALA A 576 1.66 13.97 -8.32
C ALA A 576 0.56 14.88 -7.76
N GLY A 577 0.03 15.79 -8.57
CA GLY A 577 -0.96 16.79 -8.16
C GLY A 577 -0.41 17.97 -7.35
N GLY A 578 0.87 17.92 -6.93
CA GLY A 578 1.55 19.06 -6.28
C GLY A 578 1.86 20.20 -7.26
N GLY A 579 2.20 21.39 -6.73
CA GLY A 579 2.45 22.58 -7.56
C GLY A 579 3.48 22.40 -8.68
N THR A 580 4.60 21.72 -8.40
CA THR A 580 5.62 21.40 -9.41
C THR A 580 5.14 20.38 -10.45
N ASP A 581 4.29 19.42 -10.07
CA ASP A 581 3.70 18.45 -11.00
C ASP A 581 2.70 19.12 -11.95
N LEU A 582 1.78 19.92 -11.40
CA LEU A 582 0.83 20.70 -12.18
C LEU A 582 1.55 21.63 -13.17
N PHE A 583 2.61 22.30 -12.70
CA PHE A 583 3.47 23.11 -13.54
C PHE A 583 4.10 22.32 -14.70
N ALA A 584 4.73 21.19 -14.39
CA ALA A 584 5.38 20.36 -15.39
C ALA A 584 4.38 19.81 -16.41
N ARG A 585 3.16 19.44 -15.98
CA ARG A 585 2.08 18.97 -16.86
C ARG A 585 1.52 20.05 -17.78
N ILE A 586 1.45 21.31 -17.32
CA ILE A 586 1.06 22.45 -18.18
C ILE A 586 2.05 22.59 -19.34
N ILE A 587 3.35 22.54 -19.05
CA ILE A 587 4.41 22.64 -20.06
C ILE A 587 4.39 21.39 -20.97
N GLN A 588 4.27 20.19 -20.39
CA GLN A 588 4.16 18.93 -21.12
C GLN A 588 3.00 18.96 -22.13
N LYS A 589 1.83 19.44 -21.70
CA LYS A 589 0.64 19.57 -22.54
C LYS A 589 0.91 20.50 -23.72
N SER A 590 1.50 21.67 -23.48
CA SER A 590 1.88 22.61 -24.54
C SER A 590 2.89 22.01 -25.54
N ILE A 591 3.90 21.29 -25.06
CA ILE A 591 4.86 20.60 -25.93
C ILE A 591 4.16 19.58 -26.83
N THR A 592 3.19 18.85 -26.28
CA THR A 592 2.44 17.81 -26.99
C THR A 592 1.48 18.41 -28.02
N GLU A 593 0.66 19.38 -27.60
CA GLU A 593 -0.37 20.01 -28.45
C GLU A 593 0.25 20.78 -29.62
N ASN A 594 1.34 21.51 -29.36
CA ASN A 594 2.04 22.28 -30.37
C ASN A 594 3.09 21.46 -31.14
N ARG A 595 3.23 20.16 -30.85
CA ARG A 595 4.20 19.24 -31.50
C ARG A 595 5.63 19.78 -31.48
N LEU A 596 6.04 20.38 -30.36
CA LEU A 596 7.36 21.02 -30.21
C LEU A 596 8.51 19.99 -30.18
N LEU A 597 8.19 18.74 -29.89
CA LEU A 597 9.11 17.60 -29.98
C LEU A 597 8.47 16.47 -30.78
N LYS A 598 9.30 15.69 -31.47
CA LYS A 598 8.86 14.49 -32.22
C LYS A 598 8.28 13.40 -31.33
N GLN A 599 8.66 13.38 -30.06
CA GLN A 599 8.24 12.40 -29.07
C GLN A 599 7.72 13.12 -27.83
N PRO A 600 6.74 12.54 -27.12
CA PRO A 600 6.15 13.19 -25.97
C PRO A 600 7.15 13.30 -24.81
N VAL A 601 7.01 14.35 -24.03
CA VAL A 601 7.57 14.39 -22.68
C VAL A 601 6.60 13.64 -21.76
N VAL A 602 7.09 12.80 -20.87
CA VAL A 602 6.29 12.05 -19.88
C VAL A 602 6.74 12.45 -18.48
N ILE A 603 5.81 12.99 -17.69
CA ILE A 603 6.09 13.35 -16.30
C ILE A 603 6.12 12.10 -15.43
N ILE A 604 7.21 11.93 -14.66
CA ILE A 604 7.37 10.86 -13.68
C ILE A 604 7.55 11.48 -12.30
N ASN A 605 6.57 11.28 -11.42
CA ASN A 605 6.65 11.76 -10.04
C ASN A 605 7.50 10.80 -9.19
N GLN A 606 8.57 11.32 -8.57
CA GLN A 606 9.47 10.56 -7.69
C GLN A 606 9.76 11.34 -6.41
N ALA A 607 8.74 11.43 -5.56
CA ALA A 607 8.76 12.15 -4.31
C ALA A 607 9.72 11.54 -3.27
N GLY A 608 10.10 12.38 -2.29
CA GLY A 608 10.77 11.98 -1.05
C GLY A 608 12.14 12.62 -0.87
N GLY A 609 12.63 12.62 0.38
CA GLY A 609 13.91 13.23 0.78
C GLY A 609 14.04 14.70 0.38
N SER A 610 12.96 15.48 0.51
CA SER A 610 12.92 16.91 0.10
C SER A 610 13.27 17.15 -1.38
N GLY A 611 12.97 16.19 -2.26
CA GLY A 611 13.25 16.26 -3.70
C GLY A 611 14.57 15.59 -4.11
N THR A 612 15.36 15.10 -3.16
CA THR A 612 16.66 14.51 -3.47
C THR A 612 16.56 13.15 -4.15
N ILE A 613 15.51 12.37 -3.90
CA ILE A 613 15.34 11.02 -4.46
C ILE A 613 15.22 11.08 -5.99
N GLY A 614 14.25 11.83 -6.51
CA GLY A 614 14.07 12.00 -7.96
C GLY A 614 15.27 12.71 -8.60
N SER A 615 15.83 13.74 -7.96
CA SER A 615 17.05 14.41 -8.45
C SER A 615 18.23 13.45 -8.58
N ARG A 616 18.43 12.55 -7.61
CA ARG A 616 19.50 11.54 -7.66
C ARG A 616 19.32 10.56 -8.80
N ASN A 617 18.08 10.14 -9.08
CA ASN A 617 17.78 9.25 -10.20
C ASN A 617 18.17 9.90 -11.54
N VAL A 618 17.88 11.19 -11.72
CA VAL A 618 18.31 11.92 -12.92
C VAL A 618 19.83 12.08 -12.96
N LYS A 619 20.46 12.45 -11.84
CA LYS A 619 21.94 12.56 -11.73
C LYS A 619 22.66 11.27 -12.15
N GLN A 620 22.09 10.11 -11.82
CA GLN A 620 22.64 8.79 -12.12
C GLN A 620 22.18 8.21 -13.47
N ALA A 621 21.31 8.91 -14.20
CA ALA A 621 20.83 8.45 -15.50
C ALA A 621 21.90 8.57 -16.58
N ARG A 622 21.70 7.85 -17.69
CA ARG A 622 22.54 8.02 -18.88
C ARG A 622 22.40 9.47 -19.37
N ALA A 623 23.52 10.08 -19.73
CA ALA A 623 23.59 11.43 -20.27
C ALA A 623 23.14 11.49 -21.75
N ASP A 624 21.95 10.94 -22.03
CA ASP A 624 21.39 10.82 -23.37
C ASP A 624 20.18 11.75 -23.59
N GLY A 625 19.83 12.61 -22.63
CA GLY A 625 18.71 13.55 -22.74
C GLY A 625 17.31 12.91 -22.67
N TYR A 626 17.17 11.58 -22.55
CA TYR A 626 15.86 10.94 -22.41
C TYR A 626 15.33 10.94 -20.97
N LYS A 627 16.15 11.35 -20.00
CA LYS A 627 15.70 11.59 -18.64
C LYS A 627 16.18 12.95 -18.18
N ILE A 628 15.25 13.83 -17.86
CA ILE A 628 15.50 15.20 -17.40
C ILE A 628 14.81 15.41 -16.04
N LEU A 629 15.20 16.46 -15.33
CA LEU A 629 14.70 16.81 -14.00
C LEU A 629 13.95 18.14 -14.10
N CYS A 630 12.73 18.19 -13.56
CA CYS A 630 12.01 19.42 -13.28
C CYS A 630 11.92 19.57 -11.76
N THR A 631 12.60 20.56 -11.19
CA THR A 631 12.68 20.77 -9.74
C THR A 631 12.62 22.25 -9.39
N HIS A 632 12.77 22.56 -8.11
CA HIS A 632 12.89 23.94 -7.62
C HIS A 632 14.09 24.06 -6.66
N GLU A 633 14.17 25.16 -5.89
CA GLU A 633 15.23 25.46 -4.89
C GLU A 633 15.51 24.33 -3.86
N GLY A 634 14.66 23.31 -3.80
CA GLY A 634 14.86 22.11 -2.99
C GLY A 634 16.21 21.45 -3.21
N ILE A 635 16.77 21.45 -4.43
CA ILE A 635 18.08 20.84 -4.70
C ILE A 635 19.24 21.64 -4.09
N ILE A 636 19.15 22.97 -4.07
CA ILE A 636 20.15 23.86 -3.50
C ILE A 636 20.09 23.80 -1.97
N THR A 637 18.90 23.96 -1.40
CA THR A 637 18.69 23.87 0.05
C THR A 637 19.03 22.49 0.62
N SER A 638 18.83 21.41 -0.13
CA SER A 638 19.25 20.06 0.29
C SER A 638 20.78 19.88 0.35
N LYS A 639 21.54 20.58 -0.50
CA LYS A 639 23.01 20.62 -0.43
C LYS A 639 23.48 21.34 0.84
N TYR A 640 23.00 22.56 1.03
CA TYR A 640 23.46 23.41 2.14
C TYR A 640 22.93 22.99 3.50
N SER A 641 21.84 22.22 3.55
CA SER A 641 21.39 21.56 4.79
C SER A 641 22.13 20.25 5.10
N GLY A 642 23.07 19.81 4.26
CA GLY A 642 23.83 18.58 4.45
C GLY A 642 23.06 17.29 4.13
N LYS A 643 21.79 17.37 3.67
CA LYS A 643 21.00 16.20 3.26
C LYS A 643 21.61 15.47 2.06
N VAL A 644 22.28 16.21 1.16
CA VAL A 644 23.05 15.66 0.05
C VAL A 644 24.36 16.41 -0.14
N ASN A 645 25.35 15.74 -0.72
CA ASN A 645 26.65 16.33 -1.04
C ASN A 645 26.74 16.88 -2.46
N TYR A 646 25.60 17.20 -3.09
CA TYR A 646 25.55 17.72 -4.45
C TYR A 646 24.38 18.66 -4.64
N GLY A 647 24.55 19.66 -5.50
CA GLY A 647 23.53 20.62 -5.89
C GLY A 647 23.40 20.72 -7.41
N PRO A 648 23.04 21.92 -7.93
CA PRO A 648 22.94 22.18 -9.37
C PRO A 648 24.19 21.80 -10.16
N GLU A 649 25.39 21.89 -9.58
CA GLU A 649 26.66 21.56 -10.24
C GLU A 649 26.80 20.08 -10.69
N ALA A 650 25.89 19.23 -10.22
CA ALA A 650 25.83 17.81 -10.56
C ALA A 650 25.04 17.52 -11.85
N PHE A 651 24.53 18.55 -12.52
CA PHE A 651 23.66 18.47 -13.69
C PHE A 651 24.09 19.45 -14.79
N GLU A 652 23.56 19.27 -16.00
CA GLU A 652 23.58 20.31 -17.02
C GLU A 652 22.28 21.14 -16.94
N PRO A 653 22.34 22.47 -16.79
CA PRO A 653 21.15 23.31 -16.76
C PRO A 653 20.54 23.45 -18.16
N ILE A 654 19.21 23.27 -18.25
CA ILE A 654 18.45 23.43 -19.51
C ILE A 654 17.81 24.81 -19.54
N ALA A 655 16.94 25.11 -18.56
CA ALA A 655 16.19 26.36 -18.48
C ALA A 655 15.64 26.59 -17.07
N GLN A 656 15.37 27.84 -16.71
CA GLN A 656 14.40 28.18 -15.67
C GLN A 656 13.11 28.64 -16.35
N THR A 657 11.96 28.08 -15.96
CA THR A 657 10.68 28.36 -16.64
C THR A 657 9.58 28.88 -15.71
N GLY A 658 9.93 29.36 -14.52
CA GLY A 658 8.98 29.97 -13.60
C GLY A 658 9.62 30.44 -12.30
N ASP A 659 8.92 31.33 -11.60
CA ASP A 659 9.26 31.78 -10.25
C ASP A 659 8.01 31.86 -9.38
N ILE A 660 8.14 31.49 -8.12
CA ILE A 660 7.04 31.40 -7.15
C ILE A 660 7.35 32.30 -5.96
N ASN A 661 6.44 33.22 -5.63
CA ASN A 661 6.57 34.01 -4.42
C ASN A 661 6.19 33.20 -3.17
N LEU A 662 6.94 33.40 -2.09
CA LEU A 662 6.65 32.86 -0.78
C LEU A 662 5.94 33.90 0.08
N VAL A 663 5.06 33.43 0.97
CA VAL A 663 4.21 34.25 1.83
C VAL A 663 4.34 33.75 3.26
N VAL A 664 4.62 34.64 4.21
CA VAL A 664 4.58 34.34 5.65
C VAL A 664 3.15 34.42 6.13
N VAL A 665 2.71 33.40 6.86
CA VAL A 665 1.29 33.18 7.19
C VAL A 665 1.12 32.85 8.66
N MET A 666 0.04 33.36 9.26
CA MET A 666 -0.42 33.01 10.60
C MET A 666 -1.92 32.69 10.59
N HIS A 667 -2.43 32.18 11.70
CA HIS A 667 -3.87 32.08 11.94
C HIS A 667 -4.55 33.47 11.89
N GLN A 668 -5.78 33.54 11.38
CA GLN A 668 -6.53 34.79 11.18
C GLN A 668 -6.69 35.58 12.48
N ASN A 669 -6.88 34.89 13.60
CA ASN A 669 -7.07 35.46 14.94
C ASN A 669 -5.75 35.71 15.70
N ALA A 670 -4.59 35.50 15.08
CA ALA A 670 -3.30 35.73 15.75
C ALA A 670 -3.15 37.21 16.18
N GLN A 671 -2.35 37.45 17.22
CA GLN A 671 -2.17 38.80 17.77
C GLN A 671 -1.34 39.71 16.83
N HIS A 672 -0.31 39.19 16.17
CA HIS A 672 0.68 39.97 15.39
C HIS A 672 0.25 40.22 13.94
N LYS A 673 -0.05 41.46 13.56
CA LYS A 673 -0.72 41.80 12.29
C LYS A 673 0.20 41.86 11.07
N ASN A 674 1.51 41.96 11.28
CA ASN A 674 2.52 42.02 10.24
C ASN A 674 3.80 41.28 10.70
N LEU A 675 4.76 41.12 9.80
CA LEU A 675 5.98 40.34 10.07
C LEU A 675 6.88 41.05 11.10
N ALA A 676 6.97 42.38 11.04
CA ALA A 676 7.75 43.16 12.01
C ALA A 676 7.22 43.01 13.46
N GLU A 677 5.90 43.00 13.66
CA GLU A 677 5.29 42.76 14.97
C GLU A 677 5.56 41.34 15.50
N LEU A 678 5.54 40.33 14.62
CA LEU A 678 5.86 38.95 14.99
C LEU A 678 7.32 38.83 15.43
N LEU A 679 8.24 39.44 14.68
CA LEU A 679 9.67 39.40 14.98
C LEU A 679 10.01 40.17 16.26
N HIS A 680 9.42 41.35 16.46
CA HIS A 680 9.59 42.11 17.70
C HIS A 680 9.08 41.36 18.94
N TYR A 681 8.03 40.54 18.79
CA TYR A 681 7.59 39.63 19.85
C TYR A 681 8.59 38.50 20.06
N ALA A 682 9.01 37.83 18.99
CA ALA A 682 9.94 36.70 19.05
C ALA A 682 11.30 37.10 19.65
N GLU A 683 11.80 38.30 19.37
CA GLU A 683 13.03 38.85 19.97
C GLU A 683 12.94 38.95 21.50
N LYS A 684 11.78 39.34 22.02
CA LYS A 684 11.54 39.44 23.47
C LYS A 684 11.21 38.10 24.12
N HIS A 685 10.75 37.14 23.33
CA HIS A 685 10.24 35.84 23.74
C HIS A 685 10.89 34.70 22.92
N PRO A 686 12.23 34.55 22.97
CA PRO A 686 12.94 33.60 22.12
C PRO A 686 12.50 32.16 22.41
N GLY A 687 12.21 31.41 21.36
CA GLY A 687 11.75 30.02 21.39
C GLY A 687 10.26 29.83 21.68
N GLU A 688 9.50 30.89 21.97
CA GLU A 688 8.05 30.77 22.18
C GLU A 688 7.28 30.61 20.87
N VAL A 689 7.67 31.33 19.81
CA VAL A 689 7.01 31.27 18.50
C VAL A 689 7.30 29.93 17.81
N GLN A 690 6.29 29.08 17.73
CA GLN A 690 6.34 27.79 17.04
C GLN A 690 6.23 27.99 15.53
N PHE A 691 7.36 28.02 14.82
CA PHE A 691 7.40 28.26 13.38
C PHE A 691 7.42 26.95 12.60
N GLY A 692 6.35 26.68 11.85
CA GLY A 692 6.18 25.44 11.12
C GLY A 692 6.99 25.37 9.82
N THR A 693 7.95 24.45 9.76
CA THR A 693 8.80 24.24 8.59
C THR A 693 9.32 22.80 8.54
N ASN A 694 10.18 22.46 7.59
CA ASN A 694 11.01 21.26 7.70
C ASN A 694 12.47 21.68 7.64
N LEU A 695 13.27 21.29 8.63
CA LEU A 695 14.71 21.55 8.64
C LEU A 695 15.33 21.14 7.29
N GLY A 696 16.11 22.07 6.74
CA GLY A 696 16.76 21.93 5.45
C GLY A 696 15.84 22.04 4.22
N ALA A 697 14.55 22.36 4.38
CA ALA A 697 13.68 22.74 3.27
C ALA A 697 13.68 24.26 3.04
N LEU A 698 13.20 24.69 1.88
CA LEU A 698 13.17 26.11 1.51
C LEU A 698 12.50 27.01 2.55
N ALA A 699 11.36 26.58 3.12
CA ALA A 699 10.67 27.36 4.14
C ALA A 699 11.50 27.54 5.43
N HIS A 700 12.42 26.62 5.74
CA HIS A 700 13.30 26.72 6.91
C HIS A 700 14.37 27.77 6.65
N PHE A 701 15.07 27.67 5.52
CA PHE A 701 16.03 28.69 5.12
C PHE A 701 15.40 30.08 4.95
N ALA A 702 14.17 30.14 4.44
CA ALA A 702 13.44 31.40 4.32
C ALA A 702 13.14 32.01 5.68
N ALA A 703 12.73 31.20 6.66
CA ALA A 703 12.53 31.66 8.03
C ALA A 703 13.85 32.11 8.67
N GLN A 704 14.93 31.34 8.52
CA GLN A 704 16.26 31.73 9.02
C GLN A 704 16.72 33.06 8.42
N LYS A 705 16.48 33.27 7.12
CA LYS A 705 16.81 34.55 6.48
C LYS A 705 16.01 35.71 7.05
N ILE A 706 14.73 35.50 7.39
CA ILE A 706 13.91 36.51 8.05
C ILE A 706 14.51 36.89 9.41
N GLU A 707 14.89 35.91 10.23
CA GLU A 707 15.47 36.17 11.55
C GLU A 707 16.85 36.85 11.47
N GLN A 708 17.71 36.35 10.57
CA GLN A 708 19.04 36.91 10.34
C GLN A 708 18.95 38.36 9.84
N ALA A 709 18.04 38.66 8.90
CA ALA A 709 17.80 40.01 8.40
C ALA A 709 17.25 40.94 9.48
N TYR A 710 16.59 40.41 10.51
CA TYR A 710 16.12 41.17 11.67
C TYR A 710 17.20 41.30 12.78
N GLY A 711 18.24 40.47 12.75
CA GLY A 711 19.40 40.60 13.62
C GLY A 711 19.58 39.52 14.70
N GLY A 712 18.93 38.35 14.59
CA GLY A 712 19.11 37.26 15.56
C GLY A 712 18.44 35.93 15.18
N GLU A 713 18.25 35.05 16.17
CA GLU A 713 17.57 33.75 16.06
C GLU A 713 16.56 33.65 17.22
N TYR A 714 15.27 33.46 16.91
CA TYR A 714 14.15 33.69 17.83
C TYR A 714 13.05 32.62 17.77
N PHE A 715 12.86 31.95 16.63
CA PHE A 715 11.80 31.00 16.38
C PHE A 715 12.16 29.60 16.89
N ASN A 716 11.15 28.87 17.36
CA ASN A 716 11.26 27.43 17.54
C ASN A 716 10.74 26.70 16.30
N TYR A 717 11.63 26.00 15.58
CA TYR A 717 11.26 25.33 14.34
C TYR A 717 10.56 23.99 14.59
N VAL A 718 9.30 23.90 14.17
CA VAL A 718 8.50 22.68 14.28
C VAL A 718 8.49 21.95 12.94
N GLN A 719 8.93 20.69 12.92
CA GLN A 719 8.80 19.81 11.75
C GLN A 719 7.33 19.57 11.43
N SER A 720 6.90 20.16 10.33
CA SER A 720 5.48 20.32 10.06
C SER A 720 5.04 19.62 8.77
N GLY A 721 5.94 18.92 8.06
CA GLY A 721 5.63 18.19 6.82
C GLY A 721 5.35 19.12 5.64
N GLY A 722 4.66 18.61 4.61
CA GLY A 722 4.28 19.39 3.42
C GLY A 722 3.29 20.53 3.73
N GLY A 723 3.08 21.44 2.77
CA GLY A 723 2.24 22.65 2.93
C GLY A 723 0.91 22.42 3.66
N GLN A 724 0.12 21.43 3.25
CA GLN A 724 -1.18 21.18 3.88
C GLN A 724 -1.07 20.65 5.33
N ASN A 725 -0.06 19.85 5.67
CA ASN A 725 0.13 19.42 7.07
C ASN A 725 0.49 20.62 7.95
N ARG A 726 1.29 21.57 7.43
CA ARG A 726 1.55 22.83 8.12
C ARG A 726 0.28 23.68 8.26
N TYR A 727 -0.59 23.70 7.24
CA TYR A 727 -1.88 24.37 7.34
C TYR A 727 -2.74 23.76 8.46
N THR A 728 -2.85 22.42 8.53
CA THR A 728 -3.58 21.72 9.59
C THR A 728 -2.99 22.00 10.98
N LEU A 729 -1.67 21.98 11.12
CA LEU A 729 -1.00 22.33 12.37
C LEU A 729 -1.24 23.80 12.76
N LEU A 730 -1.27 24.72 11.78
CA LEU A 730 -1.51 26.15 12.01
C LEU A 730 -2.93 26.42 12.49
N ILE A 731 -3.94 25.87 11.82
CA ILE A 731 -5.34 26.01 12.23
C ILE A 731 -5.65 25.25 13.53
N GLY A 732 -4.93 24.15 13.79
CA GLY A 732 -5.01 23.39 15.04
C GLY A 732 -4.30 24.06 16.22
N GLY A 733 -3.58 25.18 15.99
CA GLY A 733 -2.83 25.88 17.04
C GLY A 733 -1.60 25.12 17.53
N HIS A 734 -1.08 24.18 16.74
CA HIS A 734 0.16 23.45 17.02
C HIS A 734 1.41 24.21 16.54
N ILE A 735 1.24 25.18 15.63
CA ILE A 735 2.24 26.15 15.21
C ILE A 735 1.61 27.54 15.14
N ASP A 736 2.41 28.59 15.35
CA ASP A 736 1.96 29.98 15.36
C ASP A 736 2.07 30.65 13.98
N ALA A 737 3.14 30.32 13.24
CA ALA A 737 3.45 30.90 11.94
C ALA A 737 4.09 29.86 11.00
N THR A 738 4.02 30.10 9.69
CA THR A 738 4.63 29.25 8.65
C THR A 738 4.86 30.06 7.36
N ILE A 739 5.49 29.42 6.37
CA ILE A 739 5.70 30.00 5.04
C ILE A 739 5.05 29.10 3.99
N PHE A 740 4.15 29.64 3.19
CA PHE A 740 3.55 28.97 2.04
C PHE A 740 4.04 29.57 0.72
N SER A 741 4.00 28.79 -0.35
CA SER A 741 3.95 29.40 -1.68
C SER A 741 2.68 30.23 -1.82
N LEU A 742 2.70 31.23 -2.71
CA LEU A 742 1.52 32.05 -2.98
C LEU A 742 0.32 31.20 -3.40
N ALA A 743 0.54 30.18 -4.24
CA ALA A 743 -0.50 29.25 -4.67
C ALA A 743 -1.12 28.50 -3.48
N GLU A 744 -0.28 27.95 -2.58
CA GLU A 744 -0.74 27.27 -1.36
C GLU A 744 -1.53 28.22 -0.46
N PHE A 745 -1.02 29.44 -0.22
CA PHE A 745 -1.73 30.44 0.59
C PHE A 745 -3.10 30.77 0.00
N LEU A 746 -3.19 30.96 -1.32
CA LEU A 746 -4.46 31.26 -1.99
C LEU A 746 -5.45 30.09 -1.93
N ALA A 747 -4.95 28.86 -2.01
CA ALA A 747 -5.77 27.66 -1.83
C ALA A 747 -6.28 27.56 -0.38
N TYR A 748 -5.42 27.77 0.61
CA TYR A 748 -5.72 27.57 2.02
C TYR A 748 -6.50 28.72 2.65
N ARG A 749 -6.38 29.95 2.12
CA ARG A 749 -7.14 31.10 2.64
C ARG A 749 -8.64 31.03 2.34
N GLY A 750 -9.08 30.12 1.47
CA GLY A 750 -10.48 29.99 1.03
C GLY A 750 -11.48 29.88 2.19
N ASP A 751 -11.05 29.35 3.33
CA ASP A 751 -11.84 29.20 4.55
C ASP A 751 -11.80 30.41 5.50
N GLY A 752 -11.00 31.45 5.17
CA GLY A 752 -10.86 32.66 5.98
C GLY A 752 -10.12 32.47 7.31
N GLN A 753 -9.50 31.31 7.55
CA GLN A 753 -8.86 30.95 8.83
C GLN A 753 -7.40 31.39 8.96
N ILE A 754 -6.78 31.86 7.89
CA ILE A 754 -5.36 32.26 7.86
C ILE A 754 -5.19 33.62 7.19
N ARG A 755 -4.12 34.34 7.59
CA ARG A 755 -3.74 35.63 7.02
C ARG A 755 -2.27 35.68 6.64
N ALA A 756 -1.97 36.42 5.57
CA ALA A 756 -0.61 36.73 5.17
C ALA A 756 -0.06 37.92 5.97
N LEU A 757 1.18 37.81 6.44
CA LEU A 757 1.91 38.88 7.11
C LEU A 757 2.83 39.65 6.16
N ALA A 758 3.49 38.94 5.24
CA ALA A 758 4.43 39.51 4.28
C ALA A 758 4.63 38.59 3.08
N VAL A 759 4.93 39.18 1.92
CA VAL A 759 5.45 38.46 0.74
C VAL A 759 6.98 38.59 0.70
N LEU A 760 7.70 37.50 0.44
CA LEU A 760 9.17 37.44 0.43
C LEU A 760 9.78 37.85 -0.93
N SER A 761 9.29 38.94 -1.50
CA SER A 761 9.72 39.50 -2.79
C SER A 761 10.17 40.95 -2.65
N LYS A 762 10.91 41.48 -3.64
CA LYS A 762 11.28 42.91 -3.68
C LYS A 762 10.06 43.80 -3.89
N GLU A 763 9.22 43.43 -4.85
CA GLU A 763 8.01 44.18 -5.21
C GLU A 763 6.75 43.44 -4.75
N ARG A 764 5.65 44.17 -4.55
CA ARG A 764 4.36 43.57 -4.18
C ARG A 764 3.86 42.66 -5.29
N ASN A 765 3.23 41.55 -4.89
CA ASN A 765 2.62 40.64 -5.84
C ASN A 765 1.25 41.16 -6.33
N SER A 766 0.98 41.08 -7.63
CA SER A 766 -0.26 41.59 -8.24
C SER A 766 -1.54 40.89 -7.76
N VAL A 767 -1.45 39.65 -7.27
CA VAL A 767 -2.58 38.90 -6.69
C VAL A 767 -2.85 39.30 -5.23
N LEU A 768 -1.84 39.84 -4.53
CA LEU A 768 -1.93 40.32 -3.15
C LEU A 768 -1.48 41.80 -3.04
N PRO A 769 -2.14 42.75 -3.73
CA PRO A 769 -1.68 44.15 -3.79
C PRO A 769 -1.70 44.85 -2.42
N ASN A 770 -2.54 44.36 -1.50
CA ASN A 770 -2.73 44.93 -0.16
C ASN A 770 -1.78 44.34 0.88
N ILE A 771 -1.02 43.30 0.56
CA ILE A 771 -0.06 42.69 1.49
C ILE A 771 1.32 43.28 1.19
N SER A 772 1.93 43.88 2.22
CA SER A 772 3.28 44.45 2.10
C SER A 772 4.35 43.36 1.93
N THR A 773 5.44 43.69 1.26
CA THR A 773 6.60 42.79 1.22
C THR A 773 7.37 42.81 2.54
N ALA A 774 8.20 41.81 2.80
CA ALA A 774 9.14 41.85 3.94
C ALA A 774 10.10 43.05 3.83
N HIS A 775 10.54 43.36 2.59
CA HIS A 775 11.42 44.49 2.30
C HIS A 775 10.77 45.84 2.64
N GLU A 776 9.49 46.04 2.32
CA GLU A 776 8.74 47.25 2.73
C GLU A 776 8.59 47.39 4.26
N GLN A 777 8.65 46.26 4.98
CA GLN A 777 8.61 46.24 6.45
C GLN A 777 9.99 46.41 7.09
N GLY A 778 11.04 46.70 6.31
CA GLY A 778 12.41 46.89 6.79
C GLY A 778 13.20 45.60 7.01
N ILE A 779 12.74 44.46 6.47
CA ILE A 779 13.35 43.14 6.64
C ILE A 779 13.85 42.64 5.28
N ASP A 780 15.16 42.58 5.08
CA ASP A 780 15.77 42.15 3.80
C ASP A 780 15.76 40.61 3.63
N ALA A 781 14.55 40.06 3.57
CA ALA A 781 14.30 38.62 3.46
C ALA A 781 13.70 38.23 2.11
N VAL A 782 14.29 38.71 1.01
CA VAL A 782 13.89 38.29 -0.33
C VAL A 782 14.34 36.85 -0.57
N VAL A 783 13.37 35.95 -0.79
CA VAL A 783 13.59 34.53 -1.06
C VAL A 783 12.66 34.09 -2.17
N GLY A 784 13.24 33.73 -3.32
CA GLY A 784 12.51 33.18 -4.46
C GLY A 784 12.35 31.67 -4.36
N ASN A 785 11.49 31.12 -5.22
CA ASN A 785 11.38 29.68 -5.43
C ASN A 785 11.28 29.41 -6.92
N SER A 786 12.44 29.36 -7.56
CA SER A 786 12.58 29.22 -9.01
C SER A 786 12.35 27.77 -9.46
N LEU A 787 11.73 27.60 -10.63
CA LEU A 787 11.47 26.29 -11.25
C LEU A 787 12.48 26.01 -12.36
N TYR A 788 13.33 25.01 -12.13
CA TYR A 788 14.48 24.66 -12.95
C TYR A 788 14.30 23.35 -13.71
N TRP A 789 14.89 23.30 -14.90
CA TRP A 789 15.02 22.10 -15.73
C TRP A 789 16.50 21.74 -15.89
N PHE A 790 16.82 20.47 -15.63
CA PHE A 790 18.19 19.96 -15.68
C PHE A 790 18.27 18.65 -16.47
N ALA A 791 19.40 18.40 -17.12
CA ALA A 791 19.78 17.12 -17.70
C ALA A 791 20.91 16.45 -16.90
N PRO A 792 21.12 15.14 -17.02
CA PRO A 792 22.27 14.46 -16.43
C PRO A 792 23.57 15.08 -16.93
N LYS A 793 24.57 15.18 -16.06
CA LYS A 793 25.88 15.77 -16.39
C LYS A 793 26.50 15.08 -17.61
N GLY A 794 27.04 15.87 -18.54
CA GLY A 794 27.62 15.39 -19.79
C GLY A 794 26.61 15.08 -20.91
N THR A 795 25.35 15.51 -20.78
CA THR A 795 24.37 15.39 -21.88
C THR A 795 24.83 16.25 -23.06
N PRO A 796 24.80 15.75 -24.32
CA PRO A 796 25.25 16.53 -25.48
C PRO A 796 24.52 17.86 -25.61
N GLN A 797 25.27 18.93 -25.85
CA GLN A 797 24.74 20.30 -25.93
C GLN A 797 23.59 20.43 -26.94
N GLU A 798 23.69 19.78 -28.11
CA GLU A 798 22.63 19.75 -29.13
C GLU A 798 21.27 19.27 -28.57
N ARG A 799 21.28 18.31 -27.62
CA ARG A 799 20.05 17.81 -26.98
C ARG A 799 19.54 18.76 -25.91
N ILE A 800 20.44 19.40 -25.17
CA ILE A 800 20.09 20.45 -24.21
C ILE A 800 19.42 21.60 -24.95
N ASP A 801 20.00 22.01 -26.07
CA ASP A 801 19.50 23.11 -26.88
C ASP A 801 18.12 22.80 -27.45
N LEU A 802 17.92 21.60 -28.00
CA LEU A 802 16.61 21.17 -28.50
C LEU A 802 15.53 21.17 -27.41
N LEU A 803 15.88 20.70 -26.20
CA LEU A 803 14.96 20.70 -25.06
C LEU A 803 14.66 22.11 -24.56
N ALA A 804 15.67 22.98 -24.50
CA ALA A 804 15.52 24.38 -24.13
C ALA A 804 14.63 25.12 -25.14
N ASP A 805 14.84 24.94 -26.45
CA ASP A 805 14.02 25.53 -27.51
C ASP A 805 12.54 25.12 -27.40
N ALA A 806 12.28 23.84 -27.08
CA ALA A 806 10.92 23.35 -26.87
C ALA A 806 10.29 23.96 -25.60
N LEU A 807 11.05 24.14 -24.53
CA LEU A 807 10.59 24.81 -23.30
C LEU A 807 10.31 26.29 -23.56
N GLU A 808 11.16 26.98 -24.31
CA GLU A 808 10.99 28.39 -24.67
C GLU A 808 9.70 28.61 -25.45
N GLN A 809 9.50 27.82 -26.52
CA GLN A 809 8.29 27.89 -27.34
C GLN A 809 7.04 27.55 -26.52
N ALA A 810 7.11 26.59 -25.60
CA ALA A 810 6.00 26.29 -24.71
C ALA A 810 5.67 27.49 -23.80
N MET A 811 6.69 28.14 -23.22
CA MET A 811 6.56 29.30 -22.35
C MET A 811 6.05 30.57 -23.06
N GLN A 812 6.24 30.66 -24.38
CA GLN A 812 5.68 31.73 -25.20
C GLN A 812 4.18 31.53 -25.51
N SER A 813 3.61 30.34 -25.30
CA SER A 813 2.19 30.12 -25.56
C SER A 813 1.30 30.87 -24.56
N ASP A 814 0.20 31.46 -25.05
CA ASP A 814 -0.77 32.17 -24.17
C ASP A 814 -1.45 31.20 -23.20
N SER A 815 -1.67 29.96 -23.64
CA SER A 815 -2.23 28.88 -22.80
C SER A 815 -1.36 28.63 -21.56
N VAL A 816 -0.04 28.48 -21.73
CA VAL A 816 0.89 28.30 -20.62
C VAL A 816 0.94 29.55 -19.75
N ARG A 817 1.14 30.73 -20.35
CA ARG A 817 1.24 32.00 -19.58
C ARG A 817 -0.02 32.27 -18.74
N ASN A 818 -1.20 32.02 -19.29
CA ASN A 818 -2.47 32.17 -18.56
C ASN A 818 -2.63 31.11 -17.46
N SER A 819 -2.27 29.86 -17.74
CA SER A 819 -2.31 28.78 -16.74
C SER A 819 -1.36 29.02 -15.58
N LEU A 820 -0.13 29.49 -15.86
CA LEU A 820 0.85 29.82 -14.83
C LEU A 820 0.39 31.00 -13.96
N ARG A 821 -0.16 32.05 -14.57
CA ARG A 821 -0.76 33.18 -13.83
C ARG A 821 -1.94 32.74 -12.95
N ALA A 822 -2.79 31.83 -13.44
CA ALA A 822 -3.88 31.27 -12.65
C ALA A 822 -3.36 30.48 -11.44
N LEU A 823 -2.21 29.81 -11.57
CA LEU A 823 -1.49 29.16 -10.47
C LEU A 823 -0.63 30.12 -9.63
N SER A 824 -0.67 31.43 -9.91
CA SER A 824 0.17 32.43 -9.24
C SER A 824 1.68 32.16 -9.36
N ILE A 825 2.08 31.55 -10.46
CA ILE A 825 3.47 31.34 -10.87
C ILE A 825 3.83 32.43 -11.87
N ALA A 826 4.91 33.17 -11.61
CA ALA A 826 5.41 34.15 -12.56
C ALA A 826 6.05 33.43 -13.76
N PRO A 827 5.57 33.66 -15.00
CA PRO A 827 6.17 33.06 -16.18
C PRO A 827 7.49 33.77 -16.48
N VAL A 828 8.61 33.11 -16.17
CA VAL A 828 9.97 33.59 -16.42
C VAL A 828 10.68 32.56 -17.29
N TYR A 829 11.53 32.99 -18.22
CA TYR A 829 12.38 32.09 -19.01
C TYR A 829 13.82 32.58 -18.97
N TYR A 830 14.72 31.79 -18.38
CA TYR A 830 16.17 32.03 -18.42
C TYR A 830 16.90 30.80 -18.96
N ARG A 831 17.94 31.05 -19.76
CA ARG A 831 18.82 30.07 -20.37
C ARG A 831 20.28 30.56 -20.27
N ASP A 832 21.23 29.66 -20.46
CA ASP A 832 22.67 29.96 -20.59
C ASP A 832 23.21 30.83 -19.43
N GLU A 833 23.90 31.93 -19.74
CA GLU A 833 24.56 32.80 -18.77
C GLU A 833 23.58 33.33 -17.71
N LYS A 834 22.39 33.79 -18.12
CA LYS A 834 21.38 34.33 -17.20
C LYS A 834 20.87 33.27 -16.22
N LEU A 835 20.73 32.03 -16.67
CA LEU A 835 20.35 30.90 -15.83
C LEU A 835 21.42 30.59 -14.79
N ASN A 836 22.69 30.55 -15.22
CA ASN A 836 23.83 30.28 -14.34
C ASN A 836 24.03 31.37 -13.29
N GLU A 837 23.85 32.64 -13.65
CA GLU A 837 23.84 33.76 -12.70
C GLU A 837 22.77 33.56 -11.62
N ASN A 838 21.55 33.20 -12.02
CA ASN A 838 20.44 33.05 -11.08
C ASN A 838 20.64 31.85 -10.14
N ILE A 839 21.12 30.72 -10.66
CA ILE A 839 21.49 29.55 -9.85
C ILE A 839 22.57 29.94 -8.83
N SER A 840 23.63 30.64 -9.28
CA SER A 840 24.73 31.06 -8.41
C SER A 840 24.28 32.03 -7.32
N GLN A 841 23.38 32.96 -7.66
CA GLN A 841 22.80 33.89 -6.70
C GLN A 841 21.98 33.16 -5.62
N SER A 842 21.15 32.19 -6.02
CA SER A 842 20.41 31.35 -5.07
C SER A 842 21.36 30.53 -4.19
N GLU A 843 22.40 29.92 -4.76
CA GLU A 843 23.39 29.16 -3.97
C GLU A 843 24.09 30.02 -2.91
N ASN A 844 24.49 31.26 -3.24
CA ASN A 844 25.13 32.16 -2.29
C ASN A 844 24.21 32.47 -1.10
N ILE A 845 22.93 32.80 -1.36
CA ILE A 845 21.94 33.09 -0.32
C ILE A 845 21.84 31.94 0.69
N PHE A 846 21.75 30.70 0.21
CA PHE A 846 21.58 29.54 1.09
C PHE A 846 22.89 29.07 1.74
N SER A 847 24.04 29.34 1.13
CA SER A 847 25.35 29.01 1.70
C SER A 847 25.68 29.85 2.95
N GLU A 848 25.21 31.10 3.00
CA GLU A 848 25.43 32.04 4.10
C GLU A 848 24.55 31.76 5.33
N LEU A 849 23.45 31.01 5.15
CA LEU A 849 22.43 30.74 6.17
C LEU A 849 22.71 29.50 7.04
N VAL A 850 23.92 28.94 7.00
CA VAL A 850 24.27 27.69 7.70
C VAL A 850 25.15 27.95 8.93
N PRO A 851 24.56 27.95 10.13
CA PRO A 851 25.20 27.30 11.29
C PRO A 851 24.25 26.38 12.08
N GLY A 852 24.84 25.44 12.82
CA GLY A 852 24.24 24.16 13.20
C GLY A 852 23.33 24.15 14.42
N SER A 853 22.08 23.75 14.22
CA SER A 853 21.23 23.16 15.26
C SER A 853 20.76 21.78 14.80
N THR A 854 21.69 20.83 14.71
CA THR A 854 21.33 19.43 14.58
C THR A 854 20.84 18.95 15.94
N VAL A 855 19.52 19.00 16.16
CA VAL A 855 18.91 18.11 17.16
C VAL A 855 19.36 16.71 16.78
N GLN A 856 20.24 16.11 17.58
CA GLN A 856 20.73 14.75 17.35
C GLN A 856 19.55 13.81 17.52
N LEU A 857 19.04 13.32 16.39
CA LEU A 857 17.98 12.33 16.40
C LEU A 857 18.53 10.98 16.81
N PRO A 858 17.74 10.16 17.51
CA PRO A 858 18.13 8.80 17.84
C PRO A 858 18.42 8.01 16.56
N ASP A 859 19.46 7.17 16.58
CA ASP A 859 19.72 6.19 15.54
C ASP A 859 18.63 5.11 15.56
N PHE A 860 17.51 5.44 14.93
CA PHE A 860 16.32 4.60 14.88
C PHE A 860 16.63 3.19 14.29
N PRO A 861 17.41 3.06 13.20
CA PRO A 861 17.91 1.76 12.73
C PRO A 861 18.63 0.94 13.79
N PHE A 862 19.54 1.56 14.56
CA PHE A 862 20.28 0.86 15.61
C PHE A 862 19.36 0.22 16.65
N TYR A 863 18.36 0.96 17.14
CA TYR A 863 17.40 0.44 18.13
C TYR A 863 16.55 -0.71 17.57
N ILE A 864 16.12 -0.62 16.32
CA ILE A 864 15.35 -1.68 15.68
C ILE A 864 16.21 -2.92 15.43
N ILE A 865 17.48 -2.78 15.04
CA ILE A 865 18.41 -3.91 14.92
C ILE A 865 18.59 -4.59 16.28
N LEU A 866 18.84 -3.81 17.34
CA LEU A 866 18.99 -4.36 18.69
C LEU A 866 17.74 -5.10 19.15
N ALA A 867 16.55 -4.52 18.95
CA ALA A 867 15.28 -5.14 19.29
C ALA A 867 15.04 -6.44 18.48
N THR A 868 15.40 -6.43 17.19
CA THR A 868 15.31 -7.61 16.32
C THR A 868 16.19 -8.75 16.84
N LEU A 869 17.46 -8.46 17.17
CA LEU A 869 18.40 -9.44 17.69
C LEU A 869 17.96 -10.00 19.06
N LEU A 870 17.46 -9.14 19.94
CA LEU A 870 16.94 -9.53 21.24
C LEU A 870 15.74 -10.47 21.10
N LEU A 871 14.75 -10.11 20.27
CA LEU A 871 13.58 -10.96 20.04
C LEU A 871 13.94 -12.26 19.32
N LEU A 872 14.89 -12.23 18.37
CA LEU A 872 15.41 -13.44 17.73
C LEU A 872 16.00 -14.40 18.77
N SER A 873 16.80 -13.88 19.72
CA SER A 873 17.37 -14.69 20.78
C SER A 873 16.29 -15.34 21.65
N ILE A 874 15.23 -14.60 21.99
CA ILE A 874 14.09 -15.12 22.77
C ILE A 874 13.36 -16.21 21.98
N VAL A 875 13.11 -16.01 20.69
CA VAL A 875 12.44 -17.00 19.83
C VAL A 875 13.29 -18.28 19.73
N LEU A 876 14.60 -18.17 19.53
CA LEU A 876 15.50 -19.32 19.44
C LEU A 876 15.63 -20.09 20.76
N VAL A 877 15.68 -19.39 21.91
CA VAL A 877 15.69 -20.01 23.24
C VAL A 877 14.37 -20.73 23.51
N GLN A 878 13.24 -20.12 23.20
CA GLN A 878 11.93 -20.73 23.37
C GLN A 878 11.78 -22.01 22.52
N ASP A 879 12.30 -22.02 21.29
CA ASP A 879 12.24 -23.21 20.43
C ASP A 879 13.10 -24.36 20.98
N LYS A 880 14.26 -24.06 21.56
CA LYS A 880 15.10 -25.06 22.25
C LYS A 880 14.44 -25.63 23.51
N PHE A 881 13.78 -24.80 24.32
CA PHE A 881 13.19 -25.21 25.60
C PHE A 881 11.76 -25.79 25.50
N LEU A 882 10.96 -25.41 24.50
CA LEU A 882 9.54 -25.81 24.37
C LEU A 882 9.31 -26.92 23.32
N SER A 883 10.36 -27.53 22.77
CA SER A 883 10.27 -28.59 21.75
C SER A 883 9.80 -29.96 22.27
N GLN A 884 8.97 -30.00 23.33
CA GLN A 884 8.36 -31.24 23.87
C GLN A 884 6.85 -31.39 23.64
N THR A 885 6.20 -30.54 22.83
CA THR A 885 4.81 -30.82 22.40
C THR A 885 4.80 -31.59 21.08
N PRO A 886 4.28 -32.83 21.02
CA PRO A 886 4.13 -33.57 19.78
C PRO A 886 3.24 -32.77 18.82
N SER A 887 3.65 -32.69 17.56
CA SER A 887 2.85 -32.06 16.51
C SER A 887 1.51 -32.79 16.34
N THR A 888 0.39 -32.13 16.63
CA THR A 888 -0.96 -32.65 16.36
C THR A 888 -1.41 -32.50 14.91
N ASN A 889 -0.57 -31.98 14.00
CA ASN A 889 -0.83 -32.04 12.57
C ASN A 889 -0.38 -33.39 11.97
N ARG A 890 -1.02 -34.49 12.41
CA ARG A 890 -1.05 -35.74 11.63
C ARG A 890 -2.16 -35.67 10.59
N PHE A 891 -1.94 -34.91 9.51
CA PHE A 891 -2.72 -35.08 8.27
C PHE A 891 -1.88 -34.71 7.04
N SER A 892 -1.11 -35.68 6.52
CA SER A 892 -1.07 -36.03 5.09
C SER A 892 -0.06 -37.17 4.88
N ASN A 893 -0.51 -38.30 4.34
CA ASN A 893 0.35 -39.45 3.97
C ASN A 893 1.24 -39.21 2.72
N CYS A 894 1.34 -37.97 2.21
CA CYS A 894 2.17 -37.63 1.05
C CYS A 894 3.41 -36.85 1.48
N LYS A 895 4.60 -37.30 1.06
CA LYS A 895 5.85 -36.54 1.24
C LYS A 895 5.81 -35.28 0.34
N PRO A 896 6.05 -34.07 0.88
CA PRO A 896 6.05 -32.84 0.09
C PRO A 896 7.14 -32.86 -1.00
N ARG A 897 6.83 -32.34 -2.18
CA ARG A 897 7.75 -32.28 -3.34
C ARG A 897 8.69 -31.08 -3.28
N ILE A 898 9.52 -31.04 -2.24
CA ILE A 898 10.45 -29.92 -2.00
C ILE A 898 11.39 -29.69 -3.20
N TRP A 899 11.88 -30.76 -3.84
CA TRP A 899 12.72 -30.66 -5.05
C TRP A 899 12.01 -29.99 -6.22
N LEU A 900 10.71 -30.23 -6.41
CA LEU A 900 9.95 -29.58 -7.47
C LEU A 900 9.84 -28.07 -7.20
N THR A 901 9.59 -27.67 -5.95
CA THR A 901 9.58 -26.26 -5.54
C THR A 901 10.92 -25.58 -5.81
N ILE A 902 12.04 -26.22 -5.46
CA ILE A 902 13.39 -25.69 -5.74
C ILE A 902 13.61 -25.54 -7.24
N CYS A 903 13.31 -26.56 -8.03
CA CYS A 903 13.45 -26.50 -9.49
C CYS A 903 12.60 -25.38 -10.11
N CYS A 904 11.34 -25.24 -9.70
CA CYS A 904 10.46 -24.17 -10.18
C CYS A 904 10.97 -22.78 -9.76
N PHE A 905 11.50 -22.62 -8.56
CA PHE A 905 12.08 -21.34 -8.11
C PHE A 905 13.38 -20.99 -8.84
N VAL A 906 14.24 -21.97 -9.11
CA VAL A 906 15.44 -21.78 -9.93
C VAL A 906 15.06 -21.40 -11.36
N LEU A 907 14.07 -22.06 -11.96
CA LEU A 907 13.53 -21.69 -13.27
C LEU A 907 12.99 -20.26 -13.28
N LEU A 908 12.31 -19.84 -12.21
CA LEU A 908 11.82 -18.47 -12.06
C LEU A 908 12.98 -17.45 -11.99
N CYS A 909 14.05 -17.76 -11.26
CA CYS A 909 15.25 -16.92 -11.20
C CYS A 909 15.95 -16.85 -12.57
N CYS A 910 16.06 -17.97 -13.29
CA CYS A 910 16.61 -18.00 -14.64
C CYS A 910 15.78 -17.16 -15.61
N TYR A 911 14.44 -17.22 -15.50
CA TYR A 911 13.54 -16.39 -16.29
C TYR A 911 13.74 -14.89 -15.98
N VAL A 912 13.84 -14.51 -14.71
CA VAL A 912 14.13 -13.10 -14.34
C VAL A 912 15.51 -12.67 -14.84
N LEU A 913 16.53 -13.53 -14.79
CA LEU A 913 17.84 -13.23 -15.39
C LEU A 913 17.75 -13.02 -16.90
N VAL A 914 16.99 -13.85 -17.60
CA VAL A 914 16.76 -13.70 -19.05
C VAL A 914 16.14 -12.35 -19.37
N LEU A 915 15.16 -11.90 -18.59
CA LEU A 915 14.53 -10.59 -18.74
C LEU A 915 15.51 -9.45 -18.40
N ASP A 916 16.24 -9.55 -17.28
CA ASP A 916 17.19 -8.53 -16.82
C ASP A 916 18.36 -8.33 -17.81
N GLN A 917 18.78 -9.40 -18.49
CA GLN A 917 19.83 -9.35 -19.52
C GLN A 917 19.29 -9.09 -20.94
N GLY A 918 17.97 -9.11 -21.15
CA GLY A 918 17.34 -8.91 -22.46
C GLY A 918 17.68 -9.97 -23.50
N TRP A 919 17.87 -11.24 -23.11
CA TRP A 919 18.25 -12.32 -24.04
C TRP A 919 17.12 -12.75 -24.98
N PHE A 920 15.87 -12.59 -24.54
CA PHE A 920 14.65 -12.93 -25.28
C PHE A 920 13.60 -11.86 -25.08
N ASN A 921 12.68 -11.72 -26.05
CA ASN A 921 11.49 -10.89 -25.89
C ASN A 921 10.61 -11.43 -24.75
N TYR A 922 9.98 -10.53 -24.01
CA TYR A 922 9.15 -10.84 -22.86
C TYR A 922 8.12 -11.95 -23.13
N TRP A 923 7.27 -11.84 -24.18
CA TRP A 923 6.22 -12.85 -24.43
C TRP A 923 6.78 -14.26 -24.63
N LEU A 924 7.94 -14.37 -25.30
CA LEU A 924 8.56 -15.66 -25.62
C LEU A 924 9.18 -16.28 -24.36
N ALA A 925 9.94 -15.48 -23.61
CA ALA A 925 10.51 -15.90 -22.33
C ALA A 925 9.41 -16.37 -21.36
N THR A 926 8.30 -15.64 -21.34
CA THR A 926 7.13 -15.93 -20.50
C THR A 926 6.41 -17.21 -20.93
N ALA A 927 6.17 -17.40 -22.23
CA ALA A 927 5.53 -18.60 -22.74
C ALA A 927 6.37 -19.86 -22.44
N LEU A 928 7.71 -19.76 -22.56
CA LEU A 928 8.62 -20.84 -22.18
C LEU A 928 8.55 -21.14 -20.68
N MET A 929 8.58 -20.10 -19.83
CA MET A 929 8.49 -20.26 -18.38
C MET A 929 7.20 -20.95 -17.96
N VAL A 930 6.05 -20.49 -18.46
CA VAL A 930 4.73 -21.07 -18.17
C VAL A 930 4.65 -22.53 -18.62
N THR A 931 5.17 -22.84 -19.81
CA THR A 931 5.16 -24.20 -20.35
C THR A 931 6.03 -25.15 -19.51
N VAL A 932 7.25 -24.74 -19.18
CA VAL A 932 8.18 -25.61 -18.45
C VAL A 932 7.75 -25.81 -16.99
N THR A 933 7.34 -24.74 -16.30
CA THR A 933 6.90 -24.84 -14.90
C THR A 933 5.58 -25.60 -14.79
N GLY A 934 4.58 -25.27 -15.61
CA GLY A 934 3.29 -25.95 -15.64
C GLY A 934 3.41 -27.43 -16.06
N GLY A 935 4.23 -27.74 -17.05
CA GLY A 935 4.50 -29.11 -17.51
C GLY A 935 5.15 -29.95 -16.40
N SER A 936 6.12 -29.36 -15.70
CA SER A 936 6.78 -29.99 -14.55
C SER A 936 5.81 -30.32 -13.41
N MET A 937 4.90 -29.39 -13.08
CA MET A 937 3.84 -29.61 -12.09
C MET A 937 2.82 -30.68 -12.55
N ALA A 938 2.50 -30.72 -13.85
CA ALA A 938 1.58 -31.67 -14.46
C ALA A 938 2.20 -33.05 -14.76
N LYS A 939 3.49 -33.26 -14.41
CA LYS A 939 4.27 -34.47 -14.73
C LYS A 939 4.33 -34.77 -16.24
N TRP A 940 4.32 -33.73 -17.07
CA TRP A 940 4.42 -33.82 -18.53
C TRP A 940 3.41 -34.77 -19.18
N ARG A 941 2.21 -34.91 -18.58
CA ARG A 941 1.16 -35.76 -19.15
C ARG A 941 0.69 -35.18 -20.48
N PRO A 942 0.64 -35.98 -21.58
CA PRO A 942 0.35 -35.48 -22.92
C PRO A 942 -1.01 -34.78 -23.02
N ASN A 943 -2.02 -35.25 -22.28
CA ASN A 943 -3.37 -34.67 -22.27
C ASN A 943 -3.44 -33.24 -21.69
N TYR A 944 -2.41 -32.81 -20.93
CA TYR A 944 -2.36 -31.45 -20.37
C TYR A 944 -1.47 -30.50 -21.17
N LEU A 945 -0.60 -31.05 -22.04
CA LEU A 945 0.47 -30.31 -22.67
C LEU A 945 -0.05 -29.32 -23.72
N LEU A 946 -1.08 -29.70 -24.49
CA LEU A 946 -1.73 -28.83 -25.46
C LEU A 946 -2.38 -27.61 -24.77
N ILE A 947 -3.18 -27.85 -23.74
CA ILE A 947 -3.85 -26.81 -22.93
C ILE A 947 -2.80 -25.86 -22.33
N LEU A 948 -1.70 -26.41 -21.83
CA LEU A 948 -0.63 -25.64 -21.22
C LEU A 948 0.07 -24.70 -22.22
N ILE A 949 0.34 -25.17 -23.44
CA ILE A 949 0.97 -24.37 -24.49
C ILE A 949 0.05 -23.22 -24.92
N GLU A 950 -1.24 -23.48 -25.14
CA GLU A 950 -2.20 -22.44 -25.49
C GLU A 950 -2.27 -21.36 -24.40
N LEU A 951 -2.35 -21.80 -23.15
CA LEU A 951 -2.38 -20.94 -21.98
C LEU A 951 -1.08 -20.15 -21.83
N ALA A 952 0.08 -20.75 -22.14
CA ALA A 952 1.37 -20.09 -22.13
C ALA A 952 1.49 -18.97 -23.19
N LEU A 953 1.04 -19.25 -24.42
CA LEU A 953 1.04 -18.26 -25.51
C LEU A 953 0.08 -17.12 -25.22
N LEU A 954 -1.14 -17.42 -24.76
CA LEU A 954 -2.11 -16.41 -24.34
C LEU A 954 -1.60 -15.57 -23.17
N THR A 955 -0.92 -16.18 -22.20
CA THR A 955 -0.37 -15.45 -21.06
C THR A 955 0.80 -14.57 -21.51
N GLY A 956 1.75 -15.08 -22.29
CA GLY A 956 2.88 -14.30 -22.79
C GLY A 956 2.46 -13.12 -23.66
N LEU A 957 1.73 -13.39 -24.76
CA LEU A 957 1.28 -12.35 -25.69
C LEU A 957 0.25 -11.42 -25.03
N GLY A 958 -0.69 -11.98 -24.28
CA GLY A 958 -1.74 -11.21 -23.62
C GLY A 958 -1.18 -10.25 -22.58
N THR A 959 -0.24 -10.70 -21.74
CA THR A 959 0.40 -9.78 -20.77
C THR A 959 1.26 -8.74 -21.46
N GLU A 960 2.01 -9.07 -22.51
CA GLU A 960 2.78 -8.08 -23.26
C GLU A 960 1.89 -7.00 -23.89
N ILE A 961 0.81 -7.40 -24.54
CA ILE A 961 -0.13 -6.47 -25.18
C ILE A 961 -0.85 -5.62 -24.14
N VAL A 962 -1.31 -6.22 -23.04
CA VAL A 962 -2.01 -5.49 -21.99
C VAL A 962 -1.07 -4.46 -21.35
N PHE A 963 0.15 -4.84 -20.97
CA PHE A 963 1.09 -3.89 -20.36
C PHE A 963 1.60 -2.83 -21.34
N THR A 964 1.92 -3.20 -22.58
CA THR A 964 2.45 -2.24 -23.55
C THR A 964 1.37 -1.33 -24.11
N SER A 965 0.22 -1.88 -24.53
CA SER A 965 -0.81 -1.13 -25.23
C SER A 965 -1.82 -0.46 -24.30
N VAL A 966 -2.14 -1.07 -23.15
CA VAL A 966 -3.12 -0.51 -22.20
C VAL A 966 -2.40 0.29 -21.11
N PHE A 967 -1.35 -0.27 -20.52
CA PHE A 967 -0.63 0.38 -19.42
C PHE A 967 0.53 1.27 -19.86
N SER A 968 0.89 1.28 -21.16
CA SER A 968 2.06 2.01 -21.68
C SER A 968 3.37 1.67 -20.94
N VAL A 969 3.45 0.46 -20.39
CA VAL A 969 4.62 -0.09 -19.71
C VAL A 969 5.30 -1.05 -20.68
N VAL A 970 6.50 -0.67 -21.14
CA VAL A 970 7.34 -1.54 -21.94
C VAL A 970 7.95 -2.59 -21.02
N LEU A 971 7.47 -3.83 -21.10
CA LEU A 971 8.04 -4.97 -20.40
C LEU A 971 9.45 -5.29 -20.94
N PRO A 972 10.34 -5.83 -20.09
CA PRO A 972 11.78 -5.94 -20.37
C PRO A 972 12.13 -6.91 -21.49
#